data_AF-A0A0Q5FBL3-F1
#
_entry.id   AF-A0A0Q5FBL3-F1
#
_cell.length_a   1.000
_cell.length_b   1.000
_cell.length_c   1.000
_cell.angle_alpha   90.00
_cell.angle_beta   90.00
_cell.angle_gamma   90.00
#
_symmetry.space_group_name_H-M   'P 1'
#
loop_
_entity.id
_entity.type
_entity.pdbx_description
1 polymer ?
#
loop_
_entity_poly.entity_id
_entity_poly.type
_entity_poly.pdbx_seq_one_letter_code
_entity_poly.pdbx_strand_id
1 'polypeptide(L)'
;MADETDDVVRRARELAFGPGWGRIHKRALEATAADIAEIVQRDPVVLLPSQPIAWNGGADTVRVVVGSRQRTDWKSSRFVAVDAELDPQQRVNRFALTYVSYTKATGILVLAITPSGRKGLTGVTRVNVLRADTTELKMKQALEGALGMATRGDVVASLWNRAAAPALLPAARPEYLPPGRGLNDGQQVALSAMTSPGGFFVWGPPGTGKTTVITSAVVDAVRHQRSVLITSHTHVAVDNVLLGVVNDNEAYGLGVVTEGRAIRVGTDESKIHPTVVGHDFLMVDKCAARITRVEHRRAEIEAAIRENLAHPDRAREAEIKDEFDARTHDLSALLRAIDASASFEDLRRMQRELAELTAQARDAGEAHQARYDEYLMVRGAFERLQALDADLARADRDHAERSAALDTARQQHAACRTSTAMAESMLRTRELDLQSGWIRAVPWIRRAREAAREEALRAVHRSTLEESVSSREVGHAERLVGGALRVCHGLRQERVALAGLAQREAETAREVQVAADASFACQARRETVRQAAAGLKGEVGDPGAHLVLMTEASDDGSLDLAEQYRRTVARVALLDDDLDALKAQRTALTEEFAKTKTELIHTAGIVACTLSTLASNAALRSRRFDVVIVDEAASATAANVIYAGSRANRTLAIVGDFLQNAPINEIDDPRTQEATDLAVWRAGDVFELAGITDRTSADNHPRCVALSVQYRYPPIIADVVNEFCYDGLLESGAQRDIGNDTVVTFIDTSHIANRSLTRIGGSWSCEATARIAKELASRHAGAGFITPYAPQARLVERLARQRGLELPAGTAHKFQGQEYPTVIFDLMQDDKPRWVAAADLTGGKRANSAAKLLNVALTRTKEQIFILGDWNFVRSCDAPGMRAIAALEHHAHFRSERP
;
A
#
# COMPACT_ATOMS: atom_id res chain seq x y z
N MET A 1 -20.09 42.16 27.03
CA MET A 1 -20.84 41.11 26.31
C MET A 1 -20.80 41.30 24.80
N ALA A 2 -21.36 42.38 24.19
CA ALA A 2 -21.22 42.62 22.74
C ALA A 2 -19.77 42.98 22.34
N ASP A 3 -19.12 43.89 23.09
CA ASP A 3 -17.72 44.30 22.86
C ASP A 3 -16.69 43.16 23.00
N GLU A 4 -16.93 42.18 23.87
CA GLU A 4 -15.99 41.05 24.07
C GLU A 4 -16.01 40.05 22.92
N THR A 5 -17.14 39.93 22.21
CA THR A 5 -17.25 38.99 21.08
C THR A 5 -16.56 39.55 19.84
N ASP A 6 -16.67 40.86 19.61
CA ASP A 6 -15.94 41.55 18.54
C ASP A 6 -14.43 41.55 18.79
N ASP A 7 -13.99 41.67 20.04
CA ASP A 7 -12.56 41.65 20.37
C ASP A 7 -11.93 40.26 20.20
N VAL A 8 -12.69 39.20 20.48
CA VAL A 8 -12.30 37.80 20.24
C VAL A 8 -12.23 37.48 18.75
N VAL A 9 -13.23 37.89 17.96
CA VAL A 9 -13.22 37.72 16.50
C VAL A 9 -12.07 38.53 15.90
N ARG A 10 -11.82 39.74 16.38
CA ARG A 10 -10.67 40.59 15.98
C ARG A 10 -9.32 39.96 16.33
N ARG A 11 -9.16 39.36 17.51
CA ARG A 11 -7.94 38.63 17.90
C ARG A 11 -7.75 37.32 17.16
N ALA A 12 -8.81 36.53 16.96
CA ALA A 12 -8.75 35.32 16.14
C ALA A 12 -8.38 35.64 14.69
N ARG A 13 -8.90 36.76 14.17
CA ARG A 13 -8.49 37.39 12.91
C ARG A 13 -6.98 37.71 12.95
N GLU A 14 -6.48 38.48 13.91
CA GLU A 14 -5.04 38.80 14.07
C GLU A 14 -4.13 37.56 14.21
N LEU A 15 -4.58 36.53 14.94
CA LEU A 15 -3.89 35.25 15.13
C LEU A 15 -3.87 34.39 13.85
N ALA A 16 -4.90 34.52 13.00
CA ALA A 16 -4.98 33.88 11.68
C ALA A 16 -4.17 34.64 10.60
N PHE A 17 -3.89 35.93 10.76
CA PHE A 17 -3.25 36.80 9.75
C PHE A 17 -1.72 36.65 9.58
N GLY A 18 -1.13 35.52 9.99
CA GLY A 18 0.16 35.12 9.43
C GLY A 18 -0.05 34.30 8.16
N PRO A 19 0.33 34.77 6.95
CA PRO A 19 0.02 34.08 5.70
C PRO A 19 0.88 32.81 5.61
N GLY A 20 0.31 31.68 6.02
CA GLY A 20 1.05 30.43 5.97
C GLY A 20 0.21 29.23 6.35
N TRP A 21 0.21 28.24 5.47
CA TRP A 21 -0.42 26.93 5.68
C TRP A 21 -0.13 26.36 7.08
N GLY A 22 1.10 26.48 7.58
CA GLY A 22 1.50 25.93 8.89
C GLY A 22 0.69 26.44 10.08
N ARG A 23 0.27 27.72 10.10
CA ARG A 23 -0.57 28.24 11.20
C ARG A 23 -2.01 27.77 11.07
N ILE A 24 -2.58 27.86 9.86
CA ILE A 24 -3.95 27.41 9.57
C ILE A 24 -4.11 25.93 9.92
N HIS A 25 -3.13 25.13 9.48
CA HIS A 25 -3.07 23.70 9.74
C HIS A 25 -2.99 23.39 11.24
N LYS A 26 -2.09 24.06 11.97
CA LYS A 26 -1.94 23.89 13.41
C LYS A 26 -3.24 24.20 14.16
N ARG A 27 -3.89 25.34 13.86
CA ARG A 27 -5.15 25.73 14.52
C ARG A 27 -6.31 24.81 14.18
N ALA A 28 -6.43 24.37 12.93
CA ALA A 28 -7.43 23.38 12.55
C ALA A 28 -7.24 22.04 13.28
N LEU A 29 -5.98 21.62 13.49
CA LEU A 29 -5.64 20.41 14.24
C LEU A 29 -5.97 20.54 15.73
N GLU A 30 -5.58 21.66 16.37
CA GLU A 30 -5.89 21.97 17.77
C GLU A 30 -7.40 22.02 18.02
N ALA A 31 -8.16 22.68 17.12
CA ALA A 31 -9.61 22.75 17.20
C ALA A 31 -10.28 21.38 17.06
N THR A 32 -9.79 20.55 16.14
CA THR A 32 -10.31 19.18 15.96
C THR A 32 -9.99 18.30 17.17
N ALA A 33 -8.81 18.43 17.76
CA ALA A 33 -8.44 17.71 18.97
C ALA A 33 -9.29 18.15 20.18
N ALA A 34 -9.59 19.44 20.30
CA ALA A 34 -10.49 19.97 21.32
C ALA A 34 -11.93 19.44 21.16
N ASP A 35 -12.45 19.39 19.92
CA ASP A 35 -13.74 18.76 19.63
C ASP A 35 -13.78 17.28 20.04
N ILE A 36 -12.73 16.52 19.71
CA ILE A 36 -12.62 15.11 20.11
C ILE A 36 -12.66 14.98 21.64
N ALA A 37 -11.92 15.84 22.35
CA ALA A 37 -11.91 15.83 23.80
C ALA A 37 -13.29 16.12 24.40
N GLU A 38 -14.02 17.09 23.84
CA GLU A 38 -15.37 17.45 24.30
C GLU A 38 -16.41 16.37 23.98
N ILE A 39 -16.39 15.79 22.78
CA ILE A 39 -17.27 14.67 22.38
C ILE A 39 -17.10 13.50 23.35
N VAL A 40 -15.86 13.16 23.69
CA VAL A 40 -15.56 12.08 24.65
C VAL A 40 -16.13 12.37 26.04
N GLN A 41 -16.23 13.64 26.44
CA GLN A 41 -16.86 14.06 27.69
C GLN A 41 -18.39 14.01 27.62
N ARG A 42 -18.98 14.49 26.51
CA ARG A 42 -20.42 14.66 26.31
C ARG A 42 -21.17 13.36 26.01
N ASP A 43 -20.63 12.54 25.12
CA ASP A 43 -21.35 11.45 24.47
C ASP A 43 -21.57 10.23 25.39
N PRO A 44 -22.57 9.37 25.08
CA PRO A 44 -22.77 8.12 25.79
C PRO A 44 -21.57 7.20 25.62
N VAL A 45 -21.16 6.58 26.73
CA VAL A 45 -19.96 5.76 26.82
C VAL A 45 -20.32 4.35 27.27
N VAL A 46 -19.58 3.36 26.77
CA VAL A 46 -19.77 1.94 27.10
C VAL A 46 -18.83 1.57 28.26
N LEU A 47 -19.38 1.07 29.36
CA LEU A 47 -18.60 0.63 30.52
C LEU A 47 -17.74 -0.60 30.19
N LEU A 48 -16.46 -0.58 30.58
CA LEU A 48 -15.46 -1.62 30.38
C LEU A 48 -14.62 -1.83 31.66
N PRO A 49 -14.63 -3.00 32.32
CA PRO A 49 -15.65 -4.05 32.31
C PRO A 49 -16.90 -3.61 33.10
N SER A 50 -17.93 -4.46 33.19
CA SER A 50 -19.16 -4.15 33.92
C SER A 50 -18.98 -3.86 35.42
N GLN A 51 -17.81 -4.16 35.99
CA GLN A 51 -17.48 -3.86 37.38
C GLN A 51 -16.34 -2.83 37.49
N PRO A 52 -16.37 -1.95 38.50
CA PRO A 52 -15.32 -0.97 38.72
C PRO A 52 -13.96 -1.61 39.06
N ILE A 53 -12.88 -1.06 38.53
CA ILE A 53 -11.50 -1.52 38.70
C ILE A 53 -10.87 -0.86 39.92
N ALA A 54 -10.10 -1.59 40.72
CA ALA A 54 -9.36 -0.99 41.83
C ALA A 54 -8.34 0.05 41.33
N TRP A 55 -8.37 1.23 41.94
CA TRP A 55 -7.49 2.35 41.64
C TRP A 55 -6.58 2.62 42.84
N ASN A 56 -5.30 2.29 42.68
CA ASN A 56 -4.28 2.66 43.65
C ASN A 56 -3.82 4.05 43.25
N GLY A 57 -4.17 5.10 44.01
CA GLY A 57 -4.05 6.54 43.69
C GLY A 57 -2.68 7.11 43.24
N GLY A 58 -1.71 6.27 42.86
CA GLY A 58 -0.45 6.62 42.20
C GLY A 58 -0.10 5.74 40.97
N ALA A 59 -1.02 4.92 40.45
CA ALA A 59 -0.74 4.10 39.27
C ALA A 59 -0.72 4.95 37.98
N ASP A 60 0.20 4.65 37.06
CA ASP A 60 0.29 5.35 35.76
C ASP A 60 -0.61 4.73 34.68
N THR A 61 -1.05 3.50 34.91
CA THR A 61 -1.87 2.74 33.97
C THR A 61 -3.00 1.99 34.68
N VAL A 62 -4.11 1.81 33.96
CA VAL A 62 -5.24 0.96 34.33
C VAL A 62 -5.22 -0.26 33.42
N ARG A 63 -5.33 -1.45 34.01
CA ARG A 63 -5.47 -2.71 33.28
C ARG A 63 -6.94 -3.14 33.29
N VAL A 64 -7.52 -3.24 32.10
CA VAL A 64 -8.93 -3.54 31.87
C VAL A 64 -9.01 -4.91 31.21
N VAL A 65 -9.71 -5.86 31.81
CA VAL A 65 -9.96 -7.16 31.18
C VAL A 65 -11.18 -7.04 30.28
N VAL A 66 -11.00 -7.22 28.97
CA VAL A 66 -12.05 -7.15 27.95
C VAL A 66 -12.12 -8.49 27.20
N GLY A 67 -13.33 -8.98 26.92
CA GLY A 67 -13.52 -10.32 26.34
C GLY A 67 -12.82 -10.50 24.98
N SER A 68 -12.21 -11.67 24.74
CA SER A 68 -11.43 -12.01 23.54
C SER A 68 -12.23 -12.11 22.23
N ARG A 69 -13.57 -12.01 22.30
CA ARG A 69 -14.48 -12.22 21.15
C ARG A 69 -14.88 -10.95 20.40
N GLN A 70 -14.47 -9.74 20.82
CA GLN A 70 -14.87 -8.53 20.12
C GLN A 70 -13.88 -8.15 19.01
N ARG A 71 -14.37 -8.03 17.76
CA ARG A 71 -13.68 -7.31 16.66
C ARG A 71 -13.73 -5.80 16.93
N THR A 72 -13.06 -5.35 18.00
CA THR A 72 -12.97 -3.94 18.38
C THR A 72 -11.59 -3.40 17.98
N ASP A 73 -11.56 -2.26 17.29
CA ASP A 73 -10.33 -1.49 17.14
C ASP A 73 -10.05 -0.69 18.43
N TRP A 74 -9.31 -1.32 19.35
CA TRP A 74 -8.96 -0.73 20.64
C TRP A 74 -8.05 0.49 20.49
N LYS A 75 -7.24 0.56 19.43
CA LYS A 75 -6.22 1.59 19.24
C LYS A 75 -6.86 2.93 18.85
N SER A 76 -7.90 2.88 18.02
CA SER A 76 -8.65 4.08 17.63
C SER A 76 -9.67 4.52 18.66
N SER A 77 -10.01 3.68 19.63
CA SER A 77 -11.00 4.00 20.67
C SER A 77 -10.50 5.09 21.62
N ARG A 78 -11.44 5.87 22.20
CA ARG A 78 -11.14 6.79 23.30
C ARG A 78 -11.74 6.27 24.59
N PHE A 79 -11.01 6.46 25.67
CA PHE A 79 -11.35 5.91 26.97
C PHE A 79 -11.36 7.03 28.01
N VAL A 80 -12.23 6.89 29.00
CA VAL A 80 -12.27 7.75 30.18
C VAL A 80 -12.39 6.92 31.44
N ALA A 81 -11.82 7.41 32.53
CA ALA A 81 -12.02 6.90 33.88
C ALA A 81 -12.98 7.83 34.63
N VAL A 82 -13.91 7.26 35.35
CA VAL A 82 -14.82 7.97 36.26
C VAL A 82 -14.73 7.29 37.63
N ASP A 83 -14.90 8.05 38.70
CA ASP A 83 -15.06 7.47 40.03
C ASP A 83 -16.20 6.44 40.04
N ALA A 84 -15.95 5.26 40.61
CA ALA A 84 -16.95 4.21 40.73
C ALA A 84 -18.20 4.63 41.52
N GLU A 85 -18.08 5.62 42.41
CA GLU A 85 -19.18 6.13 43.24
C GLU A 85 -20.07 7.13 42.50
N LEU A 86 -19.63 7.65 41.36
CA LEU A 86 -20.41 8.55 40.52
C LEU A 86 -21.17 7.76 39.46
N ASP A 87 -22.36 8.24 39.10
CA ASP A 87 -23.13 7.67 38.00
C ASP A 87 -22.31 7.79 36.70
N PRO A 88 -21.92 6.67 36.07
CA PRO A 88 -21.11 6.70 34.85
C PRO A 88 -21.81 7.37 33.67
N GLN A 89 -23.14 7.54 33.71
CA GLN A 89 -23.89 8.30 32.71
C GLN A 89 -23.92 9.81 32.97
N GLN A 90 -23.57 10.27 34.18
CA GLN A 90 -23.44 11.70 34.45
C GLN A 90 -22.20 12.28 33.75
N ARG A 91 -22.34 13.53 33.28
CA ARG A 91 -21.36 14.22 32.42
C ARG A 91 -20.21 14.89 33.20
N VAL A 92 -20.02 14.56 34.48
CA VAL A 92 -19.10 15.26 35.38
C VAL A 92 -17.97 14.32 35.80
N ASN A 93 -16.74 14.85 35.93
CA ASN A 93 -15.56 14.12 36.44
C ASN A 93 -15.13 12.90 35.61
N ARG A 94 -15.20 12.97 34.27
CA ARG A 94 -14.57 11.96 33.40
C ARG A 94 -13.14 12.36 33.05
N PHE A 95 -12.19 11.46 33.25
CA PHE A 95 -10.77 11.71 33.06
C PHE A 95 -10.22 10.90 31.88
N ALA A 96 -9.60 11.58 30.91
CA ALA A 96 -9.13 10.93 29.69
C ALA A 96 -8.03 9.88 29.95
N LEU A 97 -8.15 8.76 29.25
CA LEU A 97 -7.25 7.61 29.22
C LEU A 97 -6.69 7.41 27.81
N THR A 98 -5.40 7.09 27.72
CA THR A 98 -4.71 6.84 26.45
C THR A 98 -4.48 5.36 26.24
N TYR A 99 -4.78 4.84 25.05
CA TYR A 99 -4.44 3.46 24.69
C TYR A 99 -2.93 3.22 24.76
N VAL A 100 -2.52 2.12 25.42
CA VAL A 100 -1.10 1.68 25.46
C VAL A 100 -0.94 0.38 24.68
N SER A 101 -1.68 -0.66 25.04
CA SER A 101 -1.58 -1.98 24.40
C SER A 101 -2.81 -2.84 24.64
N TYR A 102 -2.99 -3.88 23.80
CA TYR A 102 -4.00 -4.91 23.98
C TYR A 102 -3.39 -6.30 23.70
N THR A 103 -3.54 -7.23 24.64
CA THR A 103 -3.04 -8.59 24.51
C THR A 103 -4.19 -9.56 24.22
N LYS A 104 -4.27 -10.05 22.98
CA LYS A 104 -5.38 -10.92 22.52
C LYS A 104 -5.53 -12.22 23.31
N ALA A 105 -4.41 -12.84 23.72
CA ALA A 105 -4.40 -14.11 24.45
C ALA A 105 -5.03 -13.99 25.85
N THR A 106 -4.84 -12.86 26.53
CA THR A 106 -5.33 -12.62 27.90
C THR A 106 -6.55 -11.71 27.95
N GLY A 107 -6.90 -11.04 26.85
CA GLY A 107 -7.96 -10.04 26.81
C GLY A 107 -7.62 -8.76 27.60
N ILE A 108 -6.35 -8.53 27.96
CA ILE A 108 -5.96 -7.38 28.79
C ILE A 108 -5.71 -6.17 27.90
N LEU A 109 -6.46 -5.10 28.15
CA LEU A 109 -6.28 -3.76 27.61
C LEU A 109 -5.56 -2.90 28.65
N VAL A 110 -4.46 -2.26 28.26
CA VAL A 110 -3.68 -1.36 29.11
C VAL A 110 -3.90 0.07 28.65
N LEU A 111 -4.30 0.94 29.59
CA LEU A 111 -4.59 2.35 29.35
C LEU A 111 -3.76 3.22 30.29
N ALA A 112 -3.15 4.29 29.78
CA ALA A 112 -2.41 5.26 30.58
C ALA A 112 -3.33 6.39 31.06
N ILE A 113 -3.15 6.83 32.30
CA ILE A 113 -3.87 7.98 32.84
C ILE A 113 -3.08 9.27 32.57
N THR A 114 -3.80 10.30 32.12
CA THR A 114 -3.24 11.64 31.94
C THR A 114 -2.85 12.26 33.30
N PRO A 115 -1.83 13.14 33.37
CA PRO A 115 -1.44 13.80 34.63
C PRO A 115 -2.59 14.54 35.33
N SER A 116 -3.47 15.18 34.57
CA SER A 116 -4.71 15.80 35.06
C SER A 116 -5.69 14.78 35.63
N GLY A 117 -5.85 13.62 34.98
CA GLY A 117 -6.63 12.50 35.49
C GLY A 117 -6.13 11.96 36.81
N ARG A 118 -4.81 11.83 37.01
CA ARG A 118 -4.22 11.43 38.31
C ARG A 118 -4.61 12.40 39.42
N LYS A 119 -4.50 13.70 39.17
CA LYS A 119 -4.88 14.74 40.13
C LYS A 119 -6.38 14.73 40.42
N GLY A 120 -7.21 14.52 39.41
CA GLY A 120 -8.66 14.46 39.55
C GLY A 120 -9.18 13.19 40.23
N LEU A 121 -8.44 12.08 40.15
CA LEU A 121 -8.73 10.80 40.82
C LEU A 121 -8.01 10.66 42.18
N THR A 122 -7.56 11.77 42.77
CA THR A 122 -6.93 11.75 44.10
C THR A 122 -7.99 11.43 45.16
N GLY A 123 -7.75 10.39 45.98
CA GLY A 123 -8.70 9.92 46.99
C GLY A 123 -9.73 8.88 46.49
N VAL A 124 -9.79 8.64 45.19
CA VAL A 124 -10.65 7.60 44.58
C VAL A 124 -10.00 6.22 44.79
N THR A 125 -10.80 5.21 45.15
CA THR A 125 -10.30 3.83 45.37
C THR A 125 -10.70 2.86 44.26
N ARG A 126 -11.72 3.18 43.48
CA ARG A 126 -12.19 2.38 42.35
C ARG A 126 -12.63 3.28 41.20
N VAL A 127 -12.38 2.84 39.97
CA VAL A 127 -12.75 3.57 38.76
C VAL A 127 -13.56 2.72 37.80
N ASN A 128 -14.57 3.34 37.20
CA ASN A 128 -15.25 2.86 36.01
C ASN A 128 -14.47 3.31 34.79
N VAL A 129 -13.97 2.37 33.98
CA VAL A 129 -13.40 2.69 32.67
C VAL A 129 -14.50 2.62 31.63
N LEU A 130 -14.59 3.63 30.78
CA LEU A 130 -15.66 3.78 29.81
C LEU A 130 -15.02 4.02 28.43
N ARG A 131 -15.63 3.48 27.37
CA ARG A 131 -15.23 3.68 25.98
C ARG A 131 -16.24 4.56 25.26
N ALA A 132 -15.76 5.64 24.65
CA ALA A 132 -16.57 6.41 23.70
C ALA A 132 -16.44 5.78 22.31
N ASP A 133 -17.57 5.45 21.68
CA ASP A 133 -17.63 4.77 20.38
C ASP A 133 -18.82 5.28 19.54
N THR A 134 -18.90 6.61 19.38
CA THR A 134 -19.92 7.25 18.56
C THR A 134 -19.43 7.46 17.12
N THR A 135 -20.37 7.53 16.18
CA THR A 135 -20.05 7.80 14.76
C THR A 135 -19.39 9.16 14.60
N GLU A 136 -19.85 10.16 15.35
CA GLU A 136 -19.28 11.52 15.38
C GLU A 136 -17.82 11.51 15.81
N LEU A 137 -17.48 10.77 16.88
CA LEU A 137 -16.12 10.61 17.34
C LEU A 137 -15.21 9.99 16.27
N LYS A 138 -15.65 8.90 15.63
CA LYS A 138 -14.89 8.25 14.55
C LYS A 138 -14.63 9.20 13.38
N MET A 139 -15.63 10.00 13.00
CA MET A 139 -15.49 10.99 11.93
C MET A 139 -14.47 12.08 12.30
N LYS A 140 -14.52 12.61 13.52
CA LYS A 140 -13.55 13.62 13.99
C LYS A 140 -12.14 13.06 14.12
N GLN A 141 -11.97 11.82 14.56
CA GLN A 141 -10.66 11.15 14.59
C GLN A 141 -10.09 10.88 13.20
N ALA A 142 -10.93 10.47 12.26
CA ALA A 142 -10.53 10.35 10.86
C ALA A 142 -10.05 11.69 10.31
N LEU A 143 -10.77 12.79 10.62
CA LEU A 143 -10.38 14.15 10.27
C LEU A 143 -9.06 14.56 10.94
N GLU A 144 -8.87 14.32 12.23
CA GLU A 144 -7.62 14.61 12.96
C GLU A 144 -6.44 13.89 12.30
N GLY A 145 -6.57 12.60 12.03
CA GLY A 145 -5.52 11.83 11.34
C GLY A 145 -5.26 12.31 9.92
N ALA A 146 -6.31 12.68 9.18
CA ALA A 146 -6.19 13.17 7.81
C ALA A 146 -5.56 14.58 7.75
N LEU A 147 -5.93 15.47 8.68
CA LEU A 147 -5.28 16.76 8.89
C LEU A 147 -3.82 16.57 9.27
N GLY A 148 -3.48 15.67 10.19
CA GLY A 148 -2.09 15.39 10.58
C GLY A 148 -1.18 15.02 9.40
N MET A 149 -1.74 14.40 8.36
CA MET A 149 -1.02 14.05 7.11
C MET A 149 -1.04 15.15 6.04
N ALA A 150 -1.72 16.27 6.26
CA ALA A 150 -1.87 17.34 5.28
C ALA A 150 -0.64 18.26 5.24
N THR A 151 0.32 17.95 4.38
CA THR A 151 1.61 18.68 4.31
C THR A 151 1.62 19.90 3.39
N ARG A 152 0.62 20.09 2.52
CA ARG A 152 0.50 21.28 1.65
C ARG A 152 -0.90 21.85 1.68
N GLY A 153 -0.99 23.18 1.62
CA GLY A 153 -2.25 23.89 1.50
C GLY A 153 -2.06 25.36 1.14
N ASP A 154 -1.15 25.66 0.21
CA ASP A 154 -0.92 27.03 -0.27
C ASP A 154 -2.17 27.64 -0.91
N VAL A 155 -2.95 26.80 -1.61
CA VAL A 155 -4.26 27.17 -2.16
C VAL A 155 -5.23 27.56 -1.03
N VAL A 156 -5.23 26.83 0.10
CA VAL A 156 -6.03 27.19 1.29
C VAL A 156 -5.53 28.50 1.87
N ALA A 157 -4.23 28.65 2.08
CA ALA A 157 -3.64 29.87 2.64
C ALA A 157 -3.94 31.11 1.77
N SER A 158 -4.09 30.95 0.45
CA SER A 158 -4.43 32.03 -0.45
C SER A 158 -5.80 32.67 -0.20
N LEU A 159 -6.73 31.98 0.49
CA LEU A 159 -8.02 32.55 0.90
C LEU A 159 -7.85 33.75 1.84
N TRP A 160 -6.77 33.78 2.64
CA TRP A 160 -6.49 34.84 3.63
C TRP A 160 -5.45 35.87 3.16
N ASN A 161 -4.90 35.73 1.94
CA ASN A 161 -3.88 36.66 1.44
C ASN A 161 -4.50 37.97 0.95
N ARG A 162 -4.62 38.95 1.86
CA ARG A 162 -5.19 40.30 1.60
C ARG A 162 -4.19 41.29 0.97
N ALA A 163 -2.88 41.03 1.05
CA ALA A 163 -1.82 41.96 0.66
C ALA A 163 -1.48 41.93 -0.85
N ALA A 164 -2.06 41.01 -1.62
CA ALA A 164 -1.95 41.01 -3.08
C ALA A 164 -3.01 41.93 -3.71
N ALA A 165 -2.78 43.25 -3.67
CA ALA A 165 -3.58 44.21 -4.42
C ALA A 165 -3.16 44.25 -5.90
N PRO A 166 -4.09 44.31 -6.88
CA PRO A 166 -5.33 43.57 -7.01
C PRO A 166 -5.09 42.35 -7.95
N ALA A 167 -5.26 41.13 -7.48
CA ALA A 167 -5.81 40.13 -8.38
C ALA A 167 -7.32 40.39 -8.38
N LEU A 168 -7.77 41.28 -9.26
CA LEU A 168 -9.18 41.39 -9.65
C LEU A 168 -9.75 39.97 -9.72
N LEU A 169 -10.99 39.78 -9.29
CA LEU A 169 -11.74 38.58 -9.66
C LEU A 169 -11.43 38.29 -11.13
N PRO A 170 -10.97 37.08 -11.47
CA PRO A 170 -10.47 36.80 -12.80
C PRO A 170 -11.52 37.25 -13.82
N ALA A 171 -11.10 38.04 -14.80
CA ALA A 171 -12.01 38.56 -15.82
C ALA A 171 -12.78 37.39 -16.43
N ALA A 172 -14.07 37.60 -16.69
CA ALA A 172 -14.94 36.58 -17.27
C ALA A 172 -14.33 36.03 -18.55
N ARG A 173 -13.79 34.81 -18.50
CA ARG A 173 -13.22 34.08 -19.65
C ARG A 173 -13.57 32.59 -19.59
N PRO A 174 -14.86 32.21 -19.56
CA PRO A 174 -15.21 30.81 -19.72
C PRO A 174 -14.98 30.43 -21.19
N GLU A 175 -13.92 29.66 -21.46
CA GLU A 175 -13.59 29.20 -22.81
C GLU A 175 -14.59 28.14 -23.31
N TYR A 176 -15.32 27.49 -22.38
CA TYR A 176 -16.32 26.47 -22.68
C TYR A 176 -17.55 26.58 -21.77
N LEU A 177 -18.60 27.25 -22.26
CA LEU A 177 -19.95 27.08 -21.72
C LEU A 177 -20.68 25.98 -22.52
N PRO A 178 -21.50 25.12 -21.87
CA PRO A 178 -22.42 24.26 -22.60
C PRO A 178 -23.33 25.11 -23.51
N PRO A 179 -23.52 24.74 -24.80
CA PRO A 179 -24.36 25.51 -25.73
C PRO A 179 -25.77 25.69 -25.17
N GLY A 180 -26.31 26.91 -25.13
CA GLY A 180 -27.66 27.20 -24.62
C GLY A 180 -27.77 27.46 -23.10
N ARG A 181 -26.68 27.32 -22.34
CA ARG A 181 -26.64 27.67 -20.91
C ARG A 181 -26.21 29.13 -20.72
N GLY A 182 -27.16 30.06 -20.71
CA GLY A 182 -26.88 31.46 -20.39
C GLY A 182 -26.53 31.62 -18.91
N LEU A 183 -25.27 31.90 -18.58
CA LEU A 183 -24.87 32.37 -17.26
C LEU A 183 -24.94 33.90 -17.23
N ASN A 184 -25.51 34.47 -16.17
CA ASN A 184 -25.45 35.93 -15.97
C ASN A 184 -24.03 36.38 -15.57
N ASP A 185 -23.78 37.69 -15.56
CA ASP A 185 -22.44 38.24 -15.33
C ASP A 185 -21.82 37.77 -13.99
N GLY A 186 -22.61 37.77 -12.91
CA GLY A 186 -22.16 37.29 -11.60
C GLY A 186 -21.77 35.80 -11.62
N GLN A 187 -22.55 34.97 -12.30
CA GLN A 187 -22.26 33.55 -12.48
C GLN A 187 -21.04 33.30 -13.37
N GLN A 188 -20.79 34.14 -14.40
CA GLN A 188 -19.59 34.04 -15.24
C GLN A 188 -18.32 34.42 -14.48
N VAL A 189 -18.40 35.44 -13.61
CA VAL A 189 -17.29 35.81 -12.71
C VAL A 189 -17.04 34.70 -11.70
N ALA A 190 -18.10 34.12 -11.11
CA ALA A 190 -17.97 32.98 -10.20
C ALA A 190 -17.35 31.77 -10.90
N LEU A 191 -17.77 31.44 -12.11
CA LEU A 191 -17.17 30.37 -12.92
C LEU A 191 -15.68 30.63 -13.15
N SER A 192 -15.31 31.85 -13.52
CA SER A 192 -13.90 32.23 -13.75
C SER A 192 -13.07 32.13 -12.46
N ALA A 193 -13.65 32.47 -11.31
CA ALA A 193 -13.01 32.28 -10.01
C ALA A 193 -12.80 30.78 -9.70
N MET A 194 -13.81 29.96 -9.95
CA MET A 194 -13.78 28.51 -9.70
C MET A 194 -12.87 27.71 -10.65
N THR A 195 -12.39 28.31 -11.74
CA THR A 195 -11.48 27.66 -12.72
C THR A 195 -10.07 28.27 -12.72
N SER A 196 -9.87 29.38 -11.99
CA SER A 196 -8.58 30.07 -11.85
C SER A 196 -7.72 29.50 -10.72
N PRO A 197 -6.39 29.56 -10.80
CA PRO A 197 -5.51 29.18 -9.69
C PRO A 197 -5.77 29.99 -8.41
N GLY A 198 -5.78 29.32 -7.26
CA GLY A 198 -5.99 29.92 -5.95
C GLY A 198 -7.30 29.48 -5.29
N GLY A 199 -7.51 29.99 -4.07
CA GLY A 199 -8.73 29.81 -3.30
C GLY A 199 -9.70 30.97 -3.50
N PHE A 200 -10.98 30.64 -3.70
CA PHE A 200 -12.05 31.62 -3.88
C PHE A 200 -13.31 31.22 -3.11
N PHE A 201 -14.02 32.21 -2.59
CA PHE A 201 -15.35 32.09 -2.02
C PHE A 201 -16.38 32.44 -3.09
N VAL A 202 -17.42 31.63 -3.20
CA VAL A 202 -18.64 31.96 -3.96
C VAL A 202 -19.79 31.96 -2.96
N TRP A 203 -20.17 33.17 -2.56
CA TRP A 203 -21.37 33.38 -1.77
C TRP A 203 -22.59 33.37 -2.69
N GLY A 204 -23.42 32.35 -2.55
CA GLY A 204 -24.64 32.24 -3.32
C GLY A 204 -25.84 32.10 -2.39
N PRO A 205 -26.65 33.14 -2.22
CA PRO A 205 -27.98 33.03 -1.65
C PRO A 205 -28.83 31.92 -2.31
N PRO A 206 -29.92 31.45 -1.68
CA PRO A 206 -30.75 30.38 -2.22
C PRO A 206 -31.44 30.82 -3.52
N GLY A 207 -31.43 29.93 -4.53
CA GLY A 207 -32.00 30.20 -5.85
C GLY A 207 -31.07 30.88 -6.85
N THR A 208 -29.85 31.28 -6.46
CA THR A 208 -28.93 32.04 -7.34
C THR A 208 -28.15 31.22 -8.38
N GLY A 209 -28.45 29.92 -8.50
CA GLY A 209 -27.82 29.04 -9.47
C GLY A 209 -26.41 28.55 -9.08
N LYS A 210 -26.08 28.46 -7.78
CA LYS A 210 -24.81 27.87 -7.29
C LYS A 210 -24.47 26.55 -7.99
N THR A 211 -25.39 25.59 -7.99
CA THR A 211 -25.21 24.27 -8.62
C THR A 211 -24.96 24.40 -10.13
N THR A 212 -25.60 25.34 -10.81
CA THR A 212 -25.36 25.66 -12.23
C THR A 212 -23.93 26.13 -12.47
N VAL A 213 -23.37 26.96 -11.59
CA VAL A 213 -21.99 27.42 -11.68
C VAL A 213 -21.02 26.28 -11.36
N ILE A 214 -21.29 25.51 -10.30
CA ILE A 214 -20.46 24.36 -9.90
C ILE A 214 -20.36 23.34 -11.03
N THR A 215 -21.49 22.92 -11.60
CA THR A 215 -21.54 21.94 -12.70
C THR A 215 -20.76 22.44 -13.93
N SER A 216 -20.91 23.73 -14.28
CA SER A 216 -20.14 24.36 -15.35
C SER A 216 -18.63 24.36 -15.06
N ALA A 217 -18.22 24.62 -13.82
CA ALA A 217 -16.82 24.59 -13.41
C ALA A 217 -16.23 23.16 -13.45
N VAL A 218 -17.01 22.15 -13.08
CA VAL A 218 -16.61 20.73 -13.19
C VAL A 218 -16.38 20.36 -14.66
N VAL A 219 -17.32 20.73 -15.54
CA VAL A 219 -17.21 20.46 -16.99
C VAL A 219 -15.97 21.14 -17.58
N ASP A 220 -15.75 22.43 -17.28
CA ASP A 220 -14.58 23.18 -17.74
C ASP A 220 -13.27 22.51 -17.30
N ALA A 221 -13.17 22.16 -16.01
CA ALA A 221 -11.98 21.52 -15.46
C ALA A 221 -11.69 20.17 -16.15
N VAL A 222 -12.71 19.32 -16.32
CA VAL A 222 -12.53 17.99 -16.93
C VAL A 222 -12.17 18.06 -18.41
N ARG A 223 -12.69 19.05 -19.15
CA ARG A 223 -12.30 19.33 -20.54
C ARG A 223 -10.83 19.74 -20.65
N HIS A 224 -10.32 20.47 -19.66
CA HIS A 224 -8.91 20.79 -19.52
C HIS A 224 -8.07 19.65 -18.91
N GLN A 225 -8.59 18.41 -18.88
CA GLN A 225 -7.94 17.23 -18.31
C GLN A 225 -7.54 17.39 -16.83
N ARG A 226 -8.27 18.23 -16.09
CA ARG A 226 -8.05 18.44 -14.66
C ARG A 226 -8.92 17.49 -13.85
N SER A 227 -8.35 16.98 -12.77
CA SER A 227 -9.06 16.17 -11.79
C SER A 227 -9.88 17.05 -10.83
N VAL A 228 -11.13 16.67 -10.58
CA VAL A 228 -12.08 17.44 -9.77
C VAL A 228 -12.59 16.62 -8.59
N LEU A 229 -12.54 17.21 -7.40
CA LEU A 229 -13.22 16.72 -6.21
C LEU A 229 -14.44 17.59 -5.92
N ILE A 230 -15.62 16.99 -5.92
CA ILE A 230 -16.87 17.59 -5.45
C ILE A 230 -17.10 17.05 -4.03
N THR A 231 -17.19 17.94 -3.05
CA THR A 231 -17.45 17.56 -1.67
C THR A 231 -18.40 18.49 -0.95
N SER A 232 -19.12 17.97 0.03
CA SER A 232 -20.00 18.74 0.91
C SER A 232 -20.18 18.03 2.26
N HIS A 233 -20.77 18.73 3.23
CA HIS A 233 -21.16 18.13 4.51
C HIS A 233 -22.30 17.12 4.35
N THR A 234 -23.21 17.31 3.39
CA THR A 234 -24.39 16.46 3.20
C THR A 234 -24.30 15.60 1.93
N HIS A 235 -24.96 14.44 1.94
CA HIS A 235 -25.04 13.59 0.74
C HIS A 235 -25.85 14.26 -0.38
N VAL A 236 -26.97 14.90 -0.03
CA VAL A 236 -27.89 15.56 -0.98
C VAL A 236 -27.17 16.62 -1.82
N ALA A 237 -26.35 17.48 -1.22
CA ALA A 237 -25.62 18.51 -1.97
C ALA A 237 -24.62 17.90 -2.97
N VAL A 238 -23.86 16.88 -2.54
CA VAL A 238 -22.91 16.16 -3.42
C VAL A 238 -23.64 15.53 -4.60
N ASP A 239 -24.76 14.86 -4.32
CA ASP A 239 -25.51 14.11 -5.33
C ASP A 239 -26.21 15.04 -6.31
N ASN A 240 -26.77 16.17 -5.84
CA ASN A 240 -27.38 17.19 -6.70
C ASN A 240 -26.37 17.78 -7.69
N VAL A 241 -25.14 18.09 -7.23
CA VAL A 241 -24.08 18.56 -8.12
C VAL A 241 -23.69 17.47 -9.12
N LEU A 242 -23.45 16.24 -8.66
CA LEU A 242 -23.05 15.13 -9.53
C LEU A 242 -24.11 14.86 -10.61
N LEU A 243 -25.39 14.81 -10.23
CA LEU A 243 -26.50 14.64 -11.17
C LEU A 243 -26.63 15.83 -12.12
N GLY A 244 -26.38 17.05 -11.66
CA GLY A 244 -26.30 18.21 -12.54
C GLY A 244 -25.25 18.05 -13.64
N VAL A 245 -24.06 17.51 -13.29
CA VAL A 245 -23.01 17.22 -14.27
C VAL A 245 -23.41 16.09 -15.23
N VAL A 246 -24.07 15.04 -14.72
CA VAL A 246 -24.59 13.94 -15.54
C VAL A 246 -25.63 14.44 -16.54
N ASN A 247 -26.60 15.22 -16.06
CA ASN A 247 -27.66 15.78 -16.89
C ASN A 247 -27.09 16.72 -17.96
N ASP A 248 -26.14 17.60 -17.61
CA ASP A 248 -25.47 18.46 -18.58
C ASP A 248 -24.66 17.61 -19.60
N ASN A 249 -24.01 16.55 -19.14
CA ASN A 249 -23.26 15.65 -20.02
C ASN A 249 -24.14 14.98 -21.06
N GLU A 250 -25.33 14.51 -20.66
CA GLU A 250 -26.31 13.90 -21.55
C GLU A 250 -26.97 14.93 -22.48
N ALA A 251 -27.45 16.04 -21.93
CA ALA A 251 -28.18 17.07 -22.67
C ALA A 251 -27.32 17.73 -23.76
N TYR A 252 -26.02 17.92 -23.51
CA TYR A 252 -25.10 18.61 -24.42
C TYR A 252 -24.06 17.69 -25.06
N GLY A 253 -24.13 16.38 -24.85
CA GLY A 253 -23.19 15.41 -25.43
C GLY A 253 -21.73 15.68 -25.06
N LEU A 254 -21.44 16.00 -23.80
CA LEU A 254 -20.13 16.54 -23.40
C LEU A 254 -19.00 15.50 -23.36
N GLY A 255 -19.33 14.22 -23.18
CA GLY A 255 -18.35 13.13 -23.08
C GLY A 255 -17.43 13.18 -21.84
N VAL A 256 -17.84 13.91 -20.80
CA VAL A 256 -17.06 14.11 -19.55
C VAL A 256 -17.45 13.12 -18.45
N VAL A 257 -18.67 12.59 -18.49
CA VAL A 257 -19.17 11.53 -17.60
C VAL A 257 -19.20 10.21 -18.37
N THR A 258 -18.23 9.34 -18.10
CA THR A 258 -18.12 7.99 -18.68
C THR A 258 -17.68 7.00 -17.62
N GLU A 259 -17.81 5.69 -17.91
CA GLU A 259 -17.35 4.61 -17.02
C GLU A 259 -15.88 4.83 -16.63
N GLY A 260 -15.60 4.75 -15.33
CA GLY A 260 -14.27 4.99 -14.75
C GLY A 260 -13.82 6.45 -14.67
N ARG A 261 -14.48 7.40 -15.36
CA ARG A 261 -14.08 8.82 -15.37
C ARG A 261 -14.82 9.65 -14.31
N ALA A 262 -16.04 9.27 -13.95
CA ALA A 262 -16.82 9.93 -12.90
C ALA A 262 -17.30 8.90 -11.87
N ILE A 263 -16.99 9.13 -10.60
CA ILE A 263 -17.37 8.22 -9.52
C ILE A 263 -17.90 8.96 -8.28
N ARG A 264 -18.86 8.32 -7.60
CA ARG A 264 -19.40 8.63 -6.30
C ARG A 264 -18.85 7.65 -5.28
N VAL A 265 -18.20 8.16 -4.23
CA VAL A 265 -17.64 7.35 -3.13
C VAL A 265 -18.44 7.57 -1.86
N GLY A 266 -19.15 6.54 -1.39
CA GLY A 266 -19.89 6.55 -0.14
C GLY A 266 -20.29 5.13 0.26
N THR A 267 -20.42 4.87 1.56
CA THR A 267 -20.66 3.51 2.09
C THR A 267 -22.12 3.24 2.43
N ASP A 268 -22.94 4.30 2.58
CA ASP A 268 -24.34 4.20 2.99
C ASP A 268 -25.25 4.62 1.84
N GLU A 269 -25.65 3.66 1.02
CA GLU A 269 -26.50 3.88 -0.15
C GLU A 269 -27.87 4.45 0.23
N SER A 270 -28.37 4.21 1.46
CA SER A 270 -29.65 4.73 1.92
C SER A 270 -29.70 6.26 2.02
N LYS A 271 -28.54 6.91 2.12
CA LYS A 271 -28.38 8.36 2.18
C LYS A 271 -28.05 8.99 0.83
N ILE A 272 -27.74 8.18 -0.17
CA ILE A 272 -27.34 8.63 -1.51
C ILE A 272 -28.59 8.68 -2.39
N HIS A 273 -28.65 9.67 -3.27
CA HIS A 273 -29.78 9.86 -4.17
C HIS A 273 -30.07 8.58 -4.99
N PRO A 274 -31.34 8.12 -5.08
CA PRO A 274 -31.68 6.87 -5.76
C PRO A 274 -31.22 6.80 -7.22
N THR A 275 -31.26 7.91 -7.95
CA THR A 275 -30.74 7.98 -9.32
C THR A 275 -29.23 7.73 -9.40
N VAL A 276 -28.45 8.22 -8.43
CA VAL A 276 -26.99 7.97 -8.39
C VAL A 276 -26.71 6.51 -8.04
N VAL A 277 -27.43 5.97 -7.06
CA VAL A 277 -27.34 4.54 -6.70
C VAL A 277 -27.77 3.66 -7.86
N GLY A 278 -28.85 4.01 -8.56
CA GLY A 278 -29.42 3.26 -9.67
C GLY A 278 -28.57 3.27 -10.94
N HIS A 279 -27.72 4.29 -11.13
CA HIS A 279 -26.88 4.42 -12.31
C HIS A 279 -25.84 3.28 -12.43
N ASP A 280 -25.57 2.85 -13.66
CA ASP A 280 -24.71 1.70 -13.98
C ASP A 280 -23.30 1.76 -13.40
N PHE A 281 -22.62 2.91 -13.48
CA PHE A 281 -21.21 3.02 -13.09
C PHE A 281 -20.89 4.21 -12.18
N LEU A 282 -21.85 5.06 -11.79
CA LEU A 282 -21.51 6.23 -10.97
C LEU A 282 -21.02 5.83 -9.58
N MET A 283 -21.61 4.82 -8.95
CA MET A 283 -21.10 4.31 -7.67
C MET A 283 -19.76 3.59 -7.90
N VAL A 284 -18.73 3.92 -7.12
CA VAL A 284 -17.39 3.32 -7.27
C VAL A 284 -17.43 1.79 -7.20
N ASP A 285 -18.29 1.23 -6.34
CA ASP A 285 -18.46 -0.22 -6.20
C ASP A 285 -19.12 -0.83 -7.43
N LYS A 286 -20.11 -0.16 -8.03
CA LYS A 286 -20.75 -0.60 -9.28
C LYS A 286 -19.79 -0.52 -10.46
N CYS A 287 -19.03 0.58 -10.58
CA CYS A 287 -18.01 0.72 -11.61
C CYS A 287 -16.96 -0.39 -11.51
N ALA A 288 -16.44 -0.65 -10.30
CA ALA A 288 -15.48 -1.73 -10.07
C ALA A 288 -16.08 -3.11 -10.37
N ALA A 289 -17.35 -3.33 -10.00
CA ALA A 289 -18.04 -4.60 -10.21
C ALA A 289 -18.22 -4.90 -11.70
N ARG A 290 -18.54 -3.87 -12.49
CA ARG A 290 -18.67 -3.96 -13.95
C ARG A 290 -17.34 -4.24 -14.64
N ILE A 291 -16.29 -3.49 -14.28
CA ILE A 291 -14.94 -3.66 -14.84
C ILE A 291 -14.42 -5.07 -14.56
N THR A 292 -14.54 -5.54 -13.32
CA THR A 292 -14.03 -6.87 -12.91
C THR A 292 -14.98 -8.02 -13.24
N ARG A 293 -16.23 -7.73 -13.61
CA ARG A 293 -17.34 -8.69 -13.75
C ARG A 293 -17.48 -9.59 -12.51
N VAL A 294 -17.28 -9.00 -11.33
CA VAL A 294 -17.19 -9.73 -10.05
C VAL A 294 -18.43 -10.56 -9.77
N GLU A 295 -19.62 -10.05 -10.08
CA GLU A 295 -20.88 -10.73 -9.79
C GLU A 295 -21.01 -12.03 -10.59
N HIS A 296 -20.71 -11.98 -11.89
CA HIS A 296 -20.75 -13.14 -12.78
C HIS A 296 -19.68 -14.17 -12.40
N ARG A 297 -18.41 -13.74 -12.32
CA ARG A 297 -17.28 -14.62 -12.00
C ARG A 297 -17.43 -15.26 -10.62
N ARG A 298 -17.94 -14.51 -9.62
CA ARG A 298 -18.20 -15.06 -8.29
C ARG A 298 -19.32 -16.10 -8.32
N ALA A 299 -20.38 -15.87 -9.09
CA ALA A 299 -21.46 -16.85 -9.24
C ALA A 299 -20.98 -18.14 -9.89
N GLU A 300 -20.14 -18.06 -10.92
CA GLU A 300 -19.50 -19.22 -11.57
C GLU A 300 -18.62 -20.01 -10.59
N ILE A 301 -17.75 -19.32 -9.86
CA ILE A 301 -16.86 -19.96 -8.87
C ILE A 301 -17.67 -20.62 -7.75
N GLU A 302 -18.68 -19.94 -7.19
CA GLU A 302 -19.53 -20.50 -6.14
C GLU A 302 -20.43 -21.65 -6.64
N ALA A 303 -20.79 -21.66 -7.93
CA ALA A 303 -21.45 -22.82 -8.54
C ALA A 303 -20.49 -24.02 -8.63
N ALA A 304 -19.27 -23.81 -9.14
CA ALA A 304 -18.25 -24.85 -9.23
C ALA A 304 -17.85 -25.42 -7.85
N ILE A 305 -17.74 -24.57 -6.82
CA ILE A 305 -17.48 -25.02 -5.44
C ILE A 305 -18.62 -25.91 -4.94
N ARG A 306 -19.88 -25.53 -5.17
CA ARG A 306 -21.03 -26.35 -4.77
C ARG A 306 -21.06 -27.69 -5.49
N GLU A 307 -20.75 -27.72 -6.78
CA GLU A 307 -20.67 -28.95 -7.57
C GLU A 307 -19.56 -29.88 -7.07
N ASN A 308 -18.36 -29.34 -6.82
CA ASN A 308 -17.25 -30.11 -6.26
C ASN A 308 -17.57 -30.71 -4.89
N LEU A 309 -18.18 -29.94 -3.99
CA LEU A 309 -18.59 -30.42 -2.67
C LEU A 309 -19.70 -31.47 -2.73
N ALA A 310 -20.57 -31.41 -3.74
CA ALA A 310 -21.65 -32.36 -3.96
C ALA A 310 -21.23 -33.58 -4.81
N HIS A 311 -19.94 -33.70 -5.17
CA HIS A 311 -19.48 -34.74 -6.07
C HIS A 311 -19.70 -36.15 -5.48
N PRO A 312 -20.28 -37.11 -6.24
CA PRO A 312 -20.62 -38.45 -5.73
C PRO A 312 -19.46 -39.21 -5.07
N ASP A 313 -18.24 -39.05 -5.59
CA ASP A 313 -17.05 -39.74 -5.03
C ASP A 313 -16.76 -39.37 -3.57
N ARG A 314 -17.14 -38.17 -3.12
CA ARG A 314 -16.97 -37.75 -1.70
C ARG A 314 -17.94 -38.50 -0.78
N ALA A 315 -19.19 -38.68 -1.21
CA ALA A 315 -20.14 -39.51 -0.47
C ALA A 315 -19.72 -40.98 -0.51
N ARG A 316 -19.23 -41.44 -1.66
CA ARG A 316 -18.77 -42.82 -1.86
C ARG A 316 -17.56 -43.17 -0.99
N GLU A 317 -16.63 -42.24 -0.78
CA GLU A 317 -15.50 -42.43 0.14
C GLU A 317 -15.98 -42.75 1.56
N ALA A 318 -16.93 -41.95 2.08
CA ALA A 318 -17.50 -42.15 3.41
C ALA A 318 -18.26 -43.49 3.50
N GLU A 319 -19.07 -43.81 2.50
CA GLU A 319 -19.79 -45.09 2.43
C GLU A 319 -18.84 -46.30 2.44
N ILE A 320 -17.80 -46.27 1.61
CA ILE A 320 -16.82 -47.37 1.53
C ILE A 320 -16.10 -47.51 2.86
N LYS A 321 -15.78 -46.40 3.52
CA LYS A 321 -15.13 -46.41 4.84
C LYS A 321 -16.04 -47.00 5.91
N ASP A 322 -17.30 -46.61 5.97
CA ASP A 322 -18.28 -47.17 6.91
C ASP A 322 -18.50 -48.67 6.66
N GLU A 323 -18.55 -49.09 5.39
CA GLU A 323 -18.63 -50.50 4.99
C GLU A 323 -17.36 -51.27 5.38
N PHE A 324 -16.19 -50.64 5.32
CA PHE A 324 -14.92 -51.25 5.75
C PHE A 324 -14.82 -51.35 7.28
N ASP A 325 -15.22 -50.32 8.01
CA ASP A 325 -15.18 -50.28 9.48
C ASP A 325 -16.09 -51.34 10.12
N ALA A 326 -17.06 -51.88 9.38
CA ALA A 326 -17.88 -53.03 9.79
C ALA A 326 -17.15 -54.39 9.70
N ARG A 327 -15.93 -54.42 9.15
CA ARG A 327 -15.13 -55.64 8.93
C ARG A 327 -14.04 -55.79 10.00
N THR A 328 -13.42 -56.97 10.08
CA THR A 328 -12.43 -57.31 11.12
C THR A 328 -11.02 -56.83 10.79
N HIS A 329 -10.74 -56.52 9.53
CA HIS A 329 -9.41 -56.10 9.06
C HIS A 329 -9.16 -54.60 9.32
N ASP A 330 -7.89 -54.22 9.51
CA ASP A 330 -7.50 -52.80 9.61
C ASP A 330 -7.24 -52.22 8.20
N LEU A 331 -7.98 -51.18 7.83
CA LEU A 331 -7.88 -50.52 6.52
C LEU A 331 -6.47 -49.99 6.27
N SER A 332 -5.84 -49.43 7.31
CA SER A 332 -4.51 -48.83 7.18
C SER A 332 -3.42 -49.88 6.98
N ALA A 333 -3.49 -51.02 7.67
CA ALA A 333 -2.60 -52.16 7.43
C ALA A 333 -2.82 -52.77 6.04
N LEU A 334 -4.06 -52.89 5.57
CA LEU A 334 -4.39 -53.49 4.29
C LEU A 334 -3.97 -52.60 3.11
N LEU A 335 -4.19 -51.28 3.18
CA LEU A 335 -3.70 -50.32 2.18
C LEU A 335 -2.16 -50.35 2.08
N ARG A 336 -1.46 -50.43 3.22
CA ARG A 336 0.00 -50.61 3.24
C ARG A 336 0.43 -51.92 2.58
N ALA A 337 -0.30 -53.01 2.78
CA ALA A 337 -0.03 -54.28 2.11
C ALA A 337 -0.23 -54.20 0.58
N ILE A 338 -1.31 -53.55 0.15
CA ILE A 338 -1.60 -53.31 -1.27
C ILE A 338 -0.48 -52.48 -1.93
N ASP A 339 -0.02 -51.40 -1.29
CA ASP A 339 1.04 -50.55 -1.84
C ASP A 339 2.43 -51.21 -1.77
N ALA A 340 2.68 -52.03 -0.74
CA ALA A 340 3.89 -52.85 -0.60
C ALA A 340 3.99 -53.93 -1.70
N SER A 341 2.86 -54.44 -2.22
CA SER A 341 2.82 -55.51 -3.22
C SER A 341 3.65 -55.21 -4.48
N ALA A 342 3.56 -53.97 -4.99
CA ALA A 342 4.34 -53.51 -6.14
C ALA A 342 5.85 -53.37 -5.81
N SER A 343 6.15 -52.92 -4.59
CA SER A 343 7.52 -52.70 -4.13
C SER A 343 8.30 -54.00 -3.87
N PHE A 344 7.61 -55.14 -3.68
CA PHE A 344 8.26 -56.45 -3.54
C PHE A 344 8.92 -56.95 -4.83
N GLU A 345 8.33 -56.68 -6.00
CA GLU A 345 8.92 -57.09 -7.28
C GLU A 345 10.21 -56.30 -7.57
N ASP A 346 10.21 -55.00 -7.27
CA ASP A 346 11.38 -54.14 -7.37
C ASP A 346 12.48 -54.57 -6.38
N LEU A 347 12.11 -54.92 -5.14
CA LEU A 347 13.06 -55.45 -4.17
C LEU A 347 13.69 -56.78 -4.64
N ARG A 348 12.89 -57.70 -5.20
CA ARG A 348 13.41 -58.96 -5.77
C ARG A 348 14.30 -58.73 -6.98
N ARG A 349 14.01 -57.72 -7.80
CA ARG A 349 14.86 -57.31 -8.93
C ARG A 349 16.21 -56.76 -8.44
N MET A 350 16.19 -55.84 -7.48
CA MET A 350 17.41 -55.26 -6.90
C MET A 350 18.27 -56.31 -6.18
N GLN A 351 17.67 -57.29 -5.51
CA GLN A 351 18.40 -58.38 -4.86
C GLN A 351 19.14 -59.28 -5.87
N ARG A 352 18.54 -59.54 -7.04
CA ARG A 352 19.21 -60.28 -8.13
C ARG A 352 20.38 -59.48 -8.71
N GLU A 353 20.18 -58.20 -8.97
CA GLU A 353 21.24 -57.29 -9.45
C GLU A 353 22.40 -57.21 -8.44
N LEU A 354 22.10 -57.15 -7.13
CA LEU A 354 23.12 -57.14 -6.08
C LEU A 354 23.94 -58.43 -6.05
N ALA A 355 23.31 -59.59 -6.26
CA ALA A 355 24.02 -60.88 -6.32
C ALA A 355 24.99 -60.93 -7.51
N GLU A 356 24.55 -60.45 -8.68
CA GLU A 356 25.37 -60.36 -9.88
C GLU A 356 26.55 -59.39 -9.72
N LEU A 357 26.31 -58.18 -9.23
CA LEU A 357 27.35 -57.19 -8.94
C LEU A 357 28.34 -57.66 -7.87
N THR A 358 27.89 -58.50 -6.93
CA THR A 358 28.77 -59.08 -5.91
C THR A 358 29.76 -60.07 -6.53
N ALA A 359 29.31 -60.89 -7.48
CA ALA A 359 30.20 -61.77 -8.25
C ALA A 359 31.17 -60.95 -9.11
N GLN A 360 30.67 -59.96 -9.87
CA GLN A 360 31.51 -59.11 -10.71
C GLN A 360 32.57 -58.33 -9.93
N ALA A 361 32.23 -57.79 -8.75
CA ALA A 361 33.18 -57.07 -7.90
C ALA A 361 34.26 -57.99 -7.33
N ARG A 362 33.94 -59.26 -7.07
CA ARG A 362 34.92 -60.27 -6.65
C ARG A 362 35.88 -60.58 -7.80
N ASP A 363 35.37 -60.89 -8.97
CA ASP A 363 36.17 -61.24 -10.15
C ASP A 363 37.09 -60.07 -10.57
N ALA A 364 36.58 -58.83 -10.54
CA ALA A 364 37.38 -57.63 -10.82
C ALA A 364 38.46 -57.38 -9.75
N GLY A 365 38.17 -57.67 -8.48
CA GLY A 365 39.14 -57.61 -7.39
C GLY A 365 40.25 -58.63 -7.53
N GLU A 366 39.92 -59.88 -7.85
CA GLU A 366 40.88 -60.96 -8.11
C GLU A 366 41.76 -60.65 -9.33
N ALA A 367 41.16 -60.11 -10.41
CA ALA A 367 41.89 -59.68 -11.60
C ALA A 367 42.86 -58.51 -11.33
N HIS A 368 42.44 -57.51 -10.55
CA HIS A 368 43.31 -56.41 -10.12
C HIS A 368 44.49 -56.91 -9.30
N GLN A 369 44.25 -57.79 -8.32
CA GLN A 369 45.31 -58.36 -7.49
C GLN A 369 46.34 -59.12 -8.33
N ALA A 370 45.89 -59.96 -9.27
CA ALA A 370 46.78 -60.71 -10.16
C ALA A 370 47.68 -59.80 -11.01
N ARG A 371 47.14 -58.70 -11.54
CA ARG A 371 47.94 -57.70 -12.29
C ARG A 371 48.91 -56.95 -11.40
N TYR A 372 48.51 -56.63 -10.17
CA TYR A 372 49.34 -55.94 -9.20
C TYR A 372 50.55 -56.79 -8.79
N ASP A 373 50.34 -58.09 -8.59
CA ASP A 373 51.42 -59.04 -8.30
C ASP A 373 52.41 -59.17 -9.47
N GLU A 374 51.94 -59.14 -10.73
CA GLU A 374 52.81 -59.11 -11.92
C GLU A 374 53.64 -57.81 -12.00
N TYR A 375 53.04 -56.66 -11.69
CA TYR A 375 53.73 -55.38 -11.63
C TYR A 375 54.84 -55.36 -10.57
N LEU A 376 54.60 -55.95 -9.38
CA LEU A 376 55.60 -56.02 -8.31
C LEU A 376 56.89 -56.75 -8.74
N MET A 377 56.80 -57.71 -9.66
CA MET A 377 57.96 -58.46 -10.17
C MET A 377 58.90 -57.62 -11.04
N VAL A 378 58.38 -56.57 -11.69
CA VAL A 378 59.14 -55.72 -12.63
C VAL A 378 59.40 -54.32 -12.10
N ARG A 379 58.82 -53.97 -10.95
CA ARG A 379 58.95 -52.66 -10.31
C ARG A 379 60.40 -52.25 -10.08
N GLY A 380 60.70 -50.98 -10.34
CA GLY A 380 62.02 -50.37 -10.15
C GLY A 380 63.01 -50.70 -11.28
N ALA A 381 62.56 -51.30 -12.39
CA ALA A 381 63.40 -51.44 -13.58
C ALA A 381 63.65 -50.08 -14.25
N PHE A 382 62.66 -49.19 -14.26
CA PHE A 382 62.78 -47.83 -14.78
C PHE A 382 63.79 -46.98 -13.99
N GLU A 383 63.75 -47.00 -12.66
CA GLU A 383 64.70 -46.27 -11.80
C GLU A 383 66.14 -46.77 -12.01
N ARG A 384 66.32 -48.09 -12.11
CA ARG A 384 67.62 -48.70 -12.41
C ARG A 384 68.11 -48.33 -13.82
N LEU A 385 67.22 -48.20 -14.81
CA LEU A 385 67.57 -47.78 -16.17
C LEU A 385 68.09 -46.34 -16.18
N GLN A 386 67.44 -45.44 -15.42
CA GLN A 386 67.88 -44.05 -15.29
C GLN A 386 69.27 -43.94 -14.63
N ALA A 387 69.53 -44.73 -13.59
CA ALA A 387 70.84 -44.78 -12.95
C ALA A 387 71.92 -45.24 -13.96
N LEU A 388 71.62 -46.29 -14.72
CA LEU A 388 72.52 -46.86 -15.71
C LEU A 388 72.78 -45.92 -16.90
N ASP A 389 71.76 -45.18 -17.35
CA ASP A 389 71.91 -44.13 -18.38
C ASP A 389 72.87 -43.02 -17.90
N ALA A 390 72.80 -42.64 -16.62
CA ALA A 390 73.70 -41.66 -16.04
C ALA A 390 75.14 -42.19 -15.93
N ASP A 391 75.32 -43.48 -15.59
CA ASP A 391 76.63 -44.15 -15.60
C ASP A 391 77.23 -44.21 -17.00
N LEU A 392 76.42 -44.58 -18.00
CA LEU A 392 76.85 -44.65 -19.39
C LEU A 392 77.27 -43.26 -19.91
N ALA A 393 76.51 -42.21 -19.58
CA ALA A 393 76.85 -40.84 -19.96
C ALA A 393 78.17 -40.36 -19.31
N ARG A 394 78.46 -40.79 -18.07
CA ARG A 394 79.76 -40.54 -17.42
C ARG A 394 80.89 -41.27 -18.15
N ALA A 395 80.69 -42.54 -18.47
CA ALA A 395 81.70 -43.36 -19.17
C ALA A 395 81.99 -42.84 -20.59
N ASP A 396 80.96 -42.43 -21.34
CA ASP A 396 81.11 -41.87 -22.69
C ASP A 396 81.92 -40.56 -22.67
N ARG A 397 81.74 -39.71 -21.65
CA ARG A 397 82.56 -38.49 -21.47
C ARG A 397 84.02 -38.81 -21.16
N ASP A 398 84.29 -39.73 -20.22
CA ASP A 398 85.65 -40.18 -19.89
C ASP A 398 86.36 -40.80 -21.11
N HIS A 399 85.64 -41.57 -21.93
CA HIS A 399 86.16 -42.08 -23.19
C HIS A 399 86.50 -40.96 -24.19
N ALA A 400 85.63 -39.96 -24.34
CA ALA A 400 85.86 -38.82 -25.24
C ALA A 400 87.08 -37.98 -24.80
N GLU A 401 87.20 -37.68 -23.52
CA GLU A 401 88.33 -36.95 -22.95
C GLU A 401 89.66 -37.69 -23.18
N ARG A 402 89.69 -38.99 -22.92
CA ARG A 402 90.89 -39.82 -23.16
C ARG A 402 91.22 -39.92 -24.65
N SER A 403 90.22 -39.96 -25.52
CA SER A 403 90.43 -40.00 -26.97
C SER A 403 91.04 -38.70 -27.47
N ALA A 404 90.57 -37.55 -26.99
CA ALA A 404 91.16 -36.25 -27.30
C ALA A 404 92.61 -36.13 -26.78
N ALA A 405 92.89 -36.65 -25.59
CA ALA A 405 94.24 -36.71 -25.04
C ALA A 405 95.18 -37.60 -25.89
N LEU A 406 94.69 -38.74 -26.37
CA LEU A 406 95.42 -39.61 -27.30
C LEU A 406 95.74 -38.90 -28.61
N ASP A 407 94.77 -38.20 -29.20
CA ASP A 407 94.99 -37.45 -30.44
C ASP A 407 96.04 -36.34 -30.25
N THR A 408 96.00 -35.66 -29.12
CA THR A 408 97.00 -34.64 -28.75
C THR A 408 98.40 -35.26 -28.62
N ALA A 409 98.51 -36.39 -27.92
CA ALA A 409 99.78 -37.12 -27.78
C ALA A 409 100.32 -37.58 -29.14
N ARG A 410 99.45 -38.04 -30.04
CA ARG A 410 99.82 -38.45 -31.41
C ARG A 410 100.36 -37.27 -32.24
N GLN A 411 99.73 -36.10 -32.13
CA GLN A 411 100.19 -34.89 -32.81
C GLN A 411 101.57 -34.44 -32.28
N GLN A 412 101.76 -34.46 -30.95
CA GLN A 412 103.05 -34.15 -30.33
C GLN A 412 104.14 -35.14 -30.77
N HIS A 413 103.84 -36.44 -30.78
CA HIS A 413 104.79 -37.46 -31.23
C HIS A 413 105.17 -37.26 -32.70
N ALA A 414 104.20 -36.95 -33.57
CA ALA A 414 104.46 -36.64 -34.97
C ALA A 414 105.35 -35.39 -35.14
N ALA A 415 105.15 -34.36 -34.31
CA ALA A 415 105.99 -33.16 -34.29
C ALA A 415 107.42 -33.49 -33.82
N CYS A 416 107.58 -34.23 -32.73
CA CYS A 416 108.87 -34.70 -32.24
C CYS A 416 109.62 -35.50 -33.31
N ARG A 417 108.95 -36.46 -33.96
CA ARG A 417 109.52 -37.28 -35.04
C ARG A 417 109.98 -36.44 -36.24
N THR A 418 109.22 -35.39 -36.58
CA THR A 418 109.62 -34.45 -37.64
C THR A 418 110.87 -33.64 -37.23
N SER A 419 110.93 -33.19 -35.97
CA SER A 419 112.10 -32.50 -35.40
C SER A 419 113.34 -33.39 -35.41
N THR A 420 113.21 -34.66 -34.99
CA THR A 420 114.29 -35.65 -35.05
C THR A 420 114.80 -35.83 -36.48
N ALA A 421 113.90 -36.03 -37.45
CA ALA A 421 114.26 -36.18 -38.85
C ALA A 421 114.97 -34.93 -39.43
N MET A 422 114.54 -33.73 -39.04
CA MET A 422 115.19 -32.47 -39.42
C MET A 422 116.59 -32.37 -38.82
N ALA A 423 116.75 -32.69 -37.53
CA ALA A 423 118.05 -32.68 -36.85
C ALA A 423 119.03 -33.68 -37.49
N GLU A 424 118.56 -34.87 -37.85
CA GLU A 424 119.37 -35.89 -38.54
C GLU A 424 119.82 -35.40 -39.92
N SER A 425 118.93 -34.78 -40.68
CA SER A 425 119.25 -34.20 -41.99
C SER A 425 120.28 -33.07 -41.88
N MET A 426 120.14 -32.20 -40.87
CA MET A 426 121.13 -31.15 -40.59
C MET A 426 122.49 -31.76 -40.25
N LEU A 427 122.54 -32.76 -39.38
CA LEU A 427 123.77 -33.47 -39.03
C LEU A 427 124.44 -34.06 -40.27
N ARG A 428 123.70 -34.77 -41.13
CA ARG A 428 124.23 -35.32 -42.40
C ARG A 428 124.81 -34.23 -43.29
N THR A 429 124.13 -33.09 -43.38
CA THR A 429 124.61 -31.94 -44.17
C THR A 429 125.92 -31.40 -43.60
N ARG A 430 126.04 -31.25 -42.27
CA ARG A 430 127.27 -30.81 -41.60
C ARG A 430 128.42 -31.81 -41.74
N GLU A 431 128.13 -33.11 -41.81
CA GLU A 431 129.13 -34.15 -42.05
C GLU A 431 129.67 -34.11 -43.48
N LEU A 432 128.79 -33.94 -44.47
CA LEU A 432 129.19 -33.75 -45.88
C LEU A 432 130.04 -32.49 -46.05
N ASP A 433 129.68 -31.39 -45.37
CA ASP A 433 130.43 -30.14 -45.34
C ASP A 433 131.89 -30.31 -44.88
N LEU A 434 132.19 -31.29 -44.02
CA LEU A 434 133.54 -31.60 -43.54
C LEU A 434 134.35 -32.45 -44.53
N GLN A 435 133.70 -33.09 -45.50
CA GLN A 435 134.34 -33.96 -46.48
C GLN A 435 134.86 -33.20 -47.71
N SER A 436 134.44 -31.95 -47.93
CA SER A 436 134.85 -31.15 -49.09
C SER A 436 136.37 -30.84 -49.11
N GLY A 437 137.02 -31.18 -50.22
CA GLY A 437 138.49 -31.26 -50.34
C GLY A 437 139.27 -29.96 -50.08
N TRP A 438 138.67 -28.80 -50.37
CA TRP A 438 139.33 -27.49 -50.18
C TRP A 438 139.38 -27.08 -48.70
N ILE A 439 138.47 -27.59 -47.86
CA ILE A 439 138.33 -27.20 -46.45
C ILE A 439 139.44 -27.81 -45.59
N ARG A 440 140.04 -28.92 -46.03
CA ARG A 440 141.18 -29.55 -45.33
C ARG A 440 142.42 -28.64 -45.24
N ALA A 441 142.55 -27.66 -46.13
CA ALA A 441 143.71 -26.78 -46.19
C ALA A 441 143.62 -25.53 -45.27
N VAL A 442 142.47 -25.26 -44.63
CA VAL A 442 142.24 -24.04 -43.83
C VAL A 442 141.82 -24.39 -42.38
N PRO A 443 142.76 -24.38 -41.40
CA PRO A 443 142.51 -24.94 -40.06
C PRO A 443 141.40 -24.28 -39.23
N TRP A 444 141.22 -22.96 -39.33
CA TRP A 444 140.22 -22.24 -38.53
C TRP A 444 138.79 -22.48 -39.02
N ILE A 445 138.58 -22.63 -40.33
CA ILE A 445 137.27 -23.00 -40.92
C ILE A 445 136.87 -24.41 -40.49
N ARG A 446 137.83 -25.33 -40.45
CA ARG A 446 137.60 -26.72 -40.04
C ARG A 446 137.11 -26.83 -38.59
N ARG A 447 137.76 -26.15 -37.63
CA ARG A 447 137.32 -26.17 -36.22
C ARG A 447 135.91 -25.60 -36.03
N ALA A 448 135.59 -24.50 -36.73
CA ALA A 448 134.24 -23.92 -36.68
C ALA A 448 133.16 -24.88 -37.19
N ARG A 449 133.45 -25.64 -38.27
CA ARG A 449 132.53 -26.65 -38.81
C ARG A 449 132.45 -27.92 -37.96
N GLU A 450 133.54 -28.35 -37.32
CA GLU A 450 133.54 -29.46 -36.36
C GLU A 450 132.68 -29.14 -35.13
N ALA A 451 132.76 -27.91 -34.61
CA ALA A 451 131.88 -27.44 -33.54
C ALA A 451 130.40 -27.43 -33.98
N ALA A 452 130.09 -26.96 -35.19
CA ALA A 452 128.73 -26.98 -35.74
C ALA A 452 128.19 -28.41 -35.95
N ARG A 453 129.04 -29.40 -36.27
CA ARG A 453 128.66 -30.82 -36.33
C ARG A 453 128.35 -31.37 -34.94
N GLU A 454 129.19 -31.11 -33.94
CA GLU A 454 128.93 -31.55 -32.56
C GLU A 454 127.62 -30.97 -32.01
N GLU A 455 127.34 -29.70 -32.31
CA GLU A 455 126.08 -29.08 -31.93
C GLU A 455 124.87 -29.74 -32.61
N ALA A 456 124.97 -30.04 -33.92
CA ALA A 456 123.94 -30.79 -34.64
C ALA A 456 123.77 -32.23 -34.08
N LEU A 457 124.84 -32.90 -33.68
CA LEU A 457 124.78 -34.24 -33.07
C LEU A 457 124.08 -34.21 -31.71
N ARG A 458 124.38 -33.21 -30.87
CA ARG A 458 123.67 -32.98 -29.60
C ARG A 458 122.19 -32.67 -29.83
N ALA A 459 121.87 -31.95 -30.90
CA ALA A 459 120.48 -31.68 -31.28
C ALA A 459 119.73 -32.97 -31.67
N VAL A 460 120.35 -33.87 -32.45
CA VAL A 460 119.78 -35.19 -32.78
C VAL A 460 119.53 -36.03 -31.53
N HIS A 461 120.52 -36.10 -30.61
CA HIS A 461 120.37 -36.87 -29.38
C HIS A 461 119.24 -36.35 -28.49
N ARG A 462 119.10 -35.01 -28.39
CA ARG A 462 118.00 -34.39 -27.64
C ARG A 462 116.63 -34.71 -28.25
N SER A 463 116.51 -34.57 -29.57
CA SER A 463 115.25 -34.81 -30.29
C SER A 463 114.84 -36.29 -30.32
N THR A 464 115.78 -37.24 -30.42
CA THR A 464 115.48 -38.68 -30.29
C THR A 464 115.00 -39.08 -28.89
N LEU A 465 115.53 -38.46 -27.84
CA LEU A 465 115.03 -38.66 -26.47
C LEU A 465 113.60 -38.12 -26.32
N GLU A 466 113.33 -36.92 -26.81
CA GLU A 466 111.98 -36.32 -26.81
C GLU A 466 110.97 -37.17 -27.59
N GLU A 467 111.34 -37.70 -28.76
CA GLU A 467 110.49 -38.60 -29.55
C GLU A 467 110.18 -39.91 -28.81
N SER A 468 111.18 -40.50 -28.14
CA SER A 468 111.03 -41.74 -27.37
C SER A 468 110.11 -41.56 -26.16
N VAL A 469 110.18 -40.42 -25.48
CA VAL A 469 109.27 -40.06 -24.38
C VAL A 469 107.85 -39.91 -24.93
N SER A 470 107.67 -39.14 -26.01
CA SER A 470 106.36 -38.92 -26.62
C SER A 470 105.73 -40.21 -27.16
N SER A 471 106.52 -41.16 -27.69
CA SER A 471 106.03 -42.49 -28.12
C SER A 471 105.45 -43.31 -26.96
N ARG A 472 106.09 -43.27 -25.78
CA ARG A 472 105.59 -43.94 -24.57
C ARG A 472 104.30 -43.30 -24.07
N GLU A 473 104.17 -41.98 -24.17
CA GLU A 473 102.95 -41.25 -23.82
C GLU A 473 101.77 -41.64 -24.71
N VAL A 474 101.98 -41.75 -26.02
CA VAL A 474 100.96 -42.29 -26.96
C VAL A 474 100.55 -43.70 -26.54
N GLY A 475 101.50 -44.60 -26.31
CA GLY A 475 101.20 -45.97 -25.90
C GLY A 475 100.46 -46.08 -24.55
N HIS A 476 100.70 -45.13 -23.63
CA HIS A 476 99.94 -45.04 -22.38
C HIS A 476 98.50 -44.55 -22.62
N ALA A 477 98.32 -43.49 -23.42
CA ALA A 477 97.01 -42.95 -23.77
C ALA A 477 96.13 -43.98 -24.51
N GLU A 478 96.69 -44.79 -25.42
CA GLU A 478 95.96 -45.85 -26.13
C GLU A 478 95.38 -46.90 -25.18
N ARG A 479 96.12 -47.30 -24.14
CA ARG A 479 95.63 -48.23 -23.13
C ARG A 479 94.48 -47.64 -22.31
N LEU A 480 94.56 -46.34 -21.98
CA LEU A 480 93.51 -45.64 -21.22
C LEU A 480 92.21 -45.51 -22.03
N VAL A 481 92.29 -45.20 -23.33
CA VAL A 481 91.15 -45.18 -24.25
C VAL A 481 90.53 -46.57 -24.39
N GLY A 482 91.35 -47.59 -24.63
CA GLY A 482 90.88 -48.97 -24.73
C GLY A 482 90.20 -49.47 -23.46
N GLY A 483 90.65 -49.02 -22.28
CA GLY A 483 89.99 -49.26 -21.00
C GLY A 483 88.61 -48.61 -20.90
N ALA A 484 88.50 -47.32 -21.23
CA ALA A 484 87.23 -46.58 -21.20
C ALA A 484 86.20 -47.14 -22.19
N LEU A 485 86.63 -47.55 -23.38
CA LEU A 485 85.74 -48.13 -24.40
C LEU A 485 85.08 -49.44 -23.93
N ARG A 486 85.82 -50.29 -23.21
CA ARG A 486 85.26 -51.55 -22.65
C ARG A 486 84.19 -51.28 -21.60
N VAL A 487 84.39 -50.26 -20.76
CA VAL A 487 83.38 -49.84 -19.76
C VAL A 487 82.11 -49.36 -20.46
N CYS A 488 82.23 -48.51 -21.48
CA CYS A 488 81.09 -48.05 -22.28
C CYS A 488 80.33 -49.22 -22.94
N HIS A 489 81.05 -50.20 -23.48
CA HIS A 489 80.44 -51.36 -24.10
C HIS A 489 79.65 -52.22 -23.11
N GLY A 490 80.21 -52.48 -21.91
CA GLY A 490 79.52 -53.24 -20.86
C GLY A 490 78.22 -52.57 -20.42
N LEU A 491 78.27 -51.26 -20.13
CA LEU A 491 77.10 -50.49 -19.71
C LEU A 491 76.02 -50.43 -20.81
N ARG A 492 76.41 -50.36 -22.10
CA ARG A 492 75.46 -50.39 -23.22
C ARG A 492 74.72 -51.73 -23.35
N GLN A 493 75.42 -52.85 -23.12
CA GLN A 493 74.78 -54.17 -23.15
C GLN A 493 73.77 -54.33 -22.01
N GLU A 494 74.15 -53.92 -20.80
CA GLU A 494 73.27 -53.97 -19.62
C GLU A 494 72.03 -53.09 -19.81
N ARG A 495 72.19 -51.92 -20.42
CA ARG A 495 71.10 -50.98 -20.72
C ARG A 495 70.02 -51.58 -21.63
N VAL A 496 70.41 -52.35 -22.65
CA VAL A 496 69.44 -52.97 -23.58
C VAL A 496 68.56 -53.99 -22.85
N ALA A 497 69.15 -54.81 -21.98
CA ALA A 497 68.39 -55.79 -21.19
C ALA A 497 67.42 -55.09 -20.21
N LEU A 498 67.88 -54.02 -19.56
CA LEU A 498 67.09 -53.29 -18.57
C LEU A 498 65.97 -52.45 -19.20
N ALA A 499 66.17 -51.94 -20.42
CA ALA A 499 65.16 -51.20 -21.16
C ALA A 499 63.92 -52.05 -21.47
N GLY A 500 64.09 -53.34 -21.79
CA GLY A 500 62.98 -54.27 -21.99
C GLY A 500 62.16 -54.47 -20.71
N LEU A 501 62.81 -54.57 -19.55
CA LEU A 501 62.14 -54.68 -18.25
C LEU A 501 61.41 -53.39 -17.86
N ALA A 502 62.00 -52.22 -18.11
CA ALA A 502 61.37 -50.92 -17.85
C ALA A 502 60.14 -50.68 -18.73
N GLN A 503 60.16 -51.14 -20.00
CA GLN A 503 58.97 -51.10 -20.85
C GLN A 503 57.86 -52.01 -20.30
N ARG A 504 58.21 -53.22 -19.85
CA ARG A 504 57.26 -54.15 -19.26
C ARG A 504 56.66 -53.60 -17.96
N GLU A 505 57.45 -52.94 -17.12
CA GLU A 505 56.98 -52.23 -15.93
C GLU A 505 55.93 -51.15 -16.27
N ALA A 506 56.14 -50.37 -17.32
CA ALA A 506 55.20 -49.34 -17.76
C ALA A 506 53.91 -49.91 -18.39
N GLU A 507 53.96 -51.10 -18.99
CA GLU A 507 52.80 -51.81 -19.50
C GLU A 507 51.96 -52.40 -18.35
N THR A 508 52.57 -53.15 -17.44
CA THR A 508 51.87 -53.77 -16.30
C THR A 508 51.31 -52.72 -15.34
N ALA A 509 52.00 -51.60 -15.12
CA ALA A 509 51.46 -50.48 -14.33
C ALA A 509 50.15 -49.91 -14.90
N ARG A 510 50.03 -49.81 -16.24
CA ARG A 510 48.80 -49.37 -16.91
C ARG A 510 47.68 -50.40 -16.76
N GLU A 511 47.99 -51.67 -16.92
CA GLU A 511 47.03 -52.77 -16.75
C GLU A 511 46.51 -52.86 -15.30
N VAL A 512 47.37 -52.64 -14.31
CA VAL A 512 47.00 -52.53 -12.89
C VAL A 512 46.00 -51.39 -12.70
N GLN A 513 46.28 -50.21 -13.24
CA GLN A 513 45.37 -49.06 -13.10
C GLN A 513 43.99 -49.35 -13.70
N VAL A 514 43.94 -49.93 -14.90
CA VAL A 514 42.67 -50.29 -15.55
C VAL A 514 41.89 -51.31 -14.72
N ALA A 515 42.57 -52.32 -14.16
CA ALA A 515 41.92 -53.31 -13.30
C ALA A 515 41.46 -52.71 -11.96
N ALA A 516 42.21 -51.76 -11.40
CA ALA A 516 41.86 -51.03 -10.18
C ALA A 516 40.59 -50.22 -10.37
N ASP A 517 40.50 -49.47 -11.48
CA ASP A 517 39.36 -48.63 -11.82
C ASP A 517 38.10 -49.48 -12.03
N ALA A 518 38.23 -50.63 -12.71
CA ALA A 518 37.14 -51.58 -12.91
C ALA A 518 36.66 -52.18 -11.57
N SER A 519 37.58 -52.60 -10.70
CA SER A 519 37.28 -53.11 -9.36
C SER A 519 36.56 -52.07 -8.51
N PHE A 520 37.06 -50.83 -8.49
CA PHE A 520 36.44 -49.72 -7.75
C PHE A 520 35.05 -49.38 -8.28
N ALA A 521 34.86 -49.30 -9.60
CA ALA A 521 33.56 -49.03 -10.22
C ALA A 521 32.53 -50.11 -9.88
N CYS A 522 32.90 -51.39 -9.97
CA CYS A 522 32.04 -52.49 -9.57
C CYS A 522 31.68 -52.44 -8.07
N GLN A 523 32.64 -52.14 -7.19
CA GLN A 523 32.41 -52.01 -5.75
C GLN A 523 31.48 -50.84 -5.41
N ALA A 524 31.67 -49.68 -6.03
CA ALA A 524 30.84 -48.49 -5.82
C ALA A 524 29.39 -48.71 -6.31
N ARG A 525 29.22 -49.36 -7.47
CA ARG A 525 27.90 -49.69 -7.99
C ARG A 525 27.17 -50.69 -7.09
N ARG A 526 27.88 -51.72 -6.61
CA ARG A 526 27.35 -52.72 -5.65
C ARG A 526 26.85 -52.05 -4.37
N GLU A 527 27.63 -51.14 -3.80
CA GLU A 527 27.25 -50.46 -2.55
C GLU A 527 26.03 -49.55 -2.73
N THR A 528 25.92 -48.86 -3.86
CA THR A 528 24.76 -48.03 -4.19
C THR A 528 23.47 -48.87 -4.24
N VAL A 529 23.51 -50.01 -4.96
CA VAL A 529 22.37 -50.92 -5.07
C VAL A 529 22.06 -51.57 -3.71
N ARG A 530 23.08 -51.90 -2.91
CA ARG A 530 22.92 -52.44 -1.55
C ARG A 530 22.16 -51.48 -0.63
N GLN A 531 22.52 -50.20 -0.65
CA GLN A 531 21.88 -49.17 0.17
C GLN A 531 20.43 -48.94 -0.26
N ALA A 532 20.17 -48.84 -1.57
CA ALA A 532 18.81 -48.72 -2.11
C ALA A 532 17.93 -49.93 -1.73
N ALA A 533 18.45 -51.15 -1.86
CA ALA A 533 17.73 -52.37 -1.48
C ALA A 533 17.49 -52.47 0.04
N ALA A 534 18.43 -52.00 0.87
CA ALA A 534 18.27 -51.97 2.32
C ALA A 534 17.21 -50.95 2.78
N GLY A 535 17.16 -49.77 2.14
CA GLY A 535 16.14 -48.76 2.38
C GLY A 535 14.74 -49.28 2.04
N LEU A 536 14.56 -49.81 0.83
CA LEU A 536 13.29 -50.38 0.39
C LEU A 536 12.87 -51.58 1.26
N LYS A 537 13.79 -52.44 1.69
CA LYS A 537 13.48 -53.55 2.62
C LYS A 537 12.97 -53.07 3.98
N GLY A 538 13.44 -51.92 4.46
CA GLY A 538 12.95 -51.32 5.71
C GLY A 538 11.53 -50.76 5.61
N GLU A 539 11.15 -50.25 4.44
CA GLU A 539 9.83 -49.65 4.19
C GLU A 539 8.73 -50.69 3.90
N VAL A 540 9.07 -51.78 3.20
CA VAL A 540 8.10 -52.74 2.67
C VAL A 540 7.72 -53.84 3.70
N GLY A 541 8.47 -54.00 4.80
CA GLY A 541 8.10 -54.90 5.90
C GLY A 541 8.23 -56.40 5.56
N ASP A 542 7.41 -57.26 6.18
CA ASP A 542 7.41 -58.72 5.96
C ASP A 542 6.47 -59.11 4.81
N PRO A 543 6.99 -59.61 3.67
CA PRO A 543 6.17 -60.06 2.55
C PRO A 543 5.22 -61.21 2.90
N GLY A 544 5.59 -62.08 3.84
CA GLY A 544 4.74 -63.18 4.27
C GLY A 544 3.50 -62.67 5.00
N ALA A 545 3.69 -61.79 5.98
CA ALA A 545 2.60 -61.15 6.71
C ALA A 545 1.66 -60.34 5.80
N HIS A 546 2.21 -59.59 4.82
CA HIS A 546 1.38 -58.83 3.87
C HIS A 546 0.58 -59.73 2.93
N LEU A 547 1.17 -60.83 2.43
CA LEU A 547 0.47 -61.78 1.57
C LEU A 547 -0.63 -62.54 2.33
N VAL A 548 -0.36 -62.96 3.58
CA VAL A 548 -1.36 -63.58 4.45
C VAL A 548 -2.52 -62.63 4.70
N LEU A 549 -2.23 -61.38 5.09
CA LEU A 549 -3.24 -60.35 5.33
C LEU A 549 -4.10 -60.08 4.08
N MET A 550 -3.49 -59.97 2.91
CA MET A 550 -4.23 -59.75 1.65
C MET A 550 -5.06 -60.98 1.25
N THR A 551 -4.60 -62.19 1.55
CA THR A 551 -5.34 -63.42 1.26
C THR A 551 -6.55 -63.57 2.18
N GLU A 552 -6.36 -63.38 3.49
CA GLU A 552 -7.44 -63.39 4.49
C GLU A 552 -8.48 -62.29 4.21
N ALA A 553 -8.03 -61.10 3.83
CA ALA A 553 -8.89 -60.00 3.40
C ALA A 553 -9.56 -60.23 2.03
N SER A 554 -9.05 -61.13 1.20
CA SER A 554 -9.71 -61.50 -0.05
C SER A 554 -10.90 -62.42 0.20
N ASP A 555 -10.80 -63.30 1.19
CA ASP A 555 -11.84 -64.30 1.51
C ASP A 555 -13.15 -63.66 2.02
N ASP A 556 -13.05 -62.53 2.72
CA ASP A 556 -14.22 -61.77 3.20
C ASP A 556 -14.58 -60.56 2.29
N GLY A 557 -13.81 -60.33 1.21
CA GLY A 557 -13.98 -59.25 0.25
C GLY A 557 -13.43 -57.88 0.69
N SER A 558 -12.71 -57.80 1.82
CA SER A 558 -12.12 -56.55 2.34
C SER A 558 -11.05 -56.00 1.39
N LEU A 559 -10.34 -56.88 0.68
CA LEU A 559 -9.32 -56.50 -0.29
C LEU A 559 -9.89 -55.66 -1.44
N ASP A 560 -10.99 -56.12 -2.05
CA ASP A 560 -11.69 -55.38 -3.12
C ASP A 560 -12.22 -54.03 -2.60
N LEU A 561 -12.73 -54.01 -1.38
CA LEU A 561 -13.25 -52.80 -0.75
C LEU A 561 -12.13 -51.78 -0.48
N ALA A 562 -10.95 -52.23 -0.01
CA ALA A 562 -9.78 -51.38 0.17
C ALA A 562 -9.21 -50.85 -1.15
N GLU A 563 -9.20 -51.66 -2.22
CA GLU A 563 -8.82 -51.17 -3.55
C GLU A 563 -9.77 -50.09 -4.07
N GLN A 564 -11.09 -50.28 -3.90
CA GLN A 564 -12.11 -49.29 -4.25
C GLN A 564 -11.95 -48.01 -3.43
N TYR A 565 -11.67 -48.14 -2.13
CA TYR A 565 -11.37 -47.02 -1.24
C TYR A 565 -10.15 -46.25 -1.77
N ARG A 566 -9.03 -46.93 -2.03
CA ARG A 566 -7.78 -46.31 -2.55
C ARG A 566 -8.02 -45.50 -3.83
N ARG A 567 -8.76 -46.05 -4.79
CA ARG A 567 -9.09 -45.34 -6.05
C ARG A 567 -10.04 -44.16 -5.83
N THR A 568 -10.96 -44.28 -4.87
CA THR A 568 -11.92 -43.21 -4.55
C THR A 568 -11.23 -42.07 -3.82
N VAL A 569 -10.38 -42.35 -2.83
CA VAL A 569 -9.54 -41.37 -2.15
C VAL A 569 -8.65 -40.62 -3.13
N ALA A 570 -8.03 -41.31 -4.11
CA ALA A 570 -7.23 -40.64 -5.14
C ALA A 570 -8.07 -39.64 -5.99
N ARG A 571 -9.32 -39.98 -6.31
CA ARG A 571 -10.24 -39.06 -7.01
C ARG A 571 -10.70 -37.92 -6.11
N VAL A 572 -10.99 -38.18 -4.83
CA VAL A 572 -11.33 -37.14 -3.86
C VAL A 572 -10.17 -36.18 -3.64
N ALA A 573 -8.92 -36.66 -3.62
CA ALA A 573 -7.74 -35.81 -3.53
C ALA A 573 -7.66 -34.81 -4.70
N LEU A 574 -7.94 -35.25 -5.94
CA LEU A 574 -8.03 -34.33 -7.09
C LEU A 574 -9.15 -33.30 -6.92
N LEU A 575 -10.30 -33.71 -6.37
CA LEU A 575 -11.40 -32.78 -6.06
C LEU A 575 -11.01 -31.78 -4.96
N ASP A 576 -10.20 -32.17 -3.99
CA ASP A 576 -9.68 -31.26 -2.96
C ASP A 576 -8.72 -30.23 -3.55
N ASP A 577 -7.82 -30.66 -4.45
CA ASP A 577 -6.94 -29.76 -5.19
C ASP A 577 -7.74 -28.74 -6.02
N ASP A 578 -8.77 -29.19 -6.76
CA ASP A 578 -9.68 -28.33 -7.51
C ASP A 578 -10.46 -27.37 -6.60
N LEU A 579 -10.94 -27.85 -5.45
CA LEU A 579 -11.65 -27.04 -4.47
C LEU A 579 -10.76 -25.93 -3.91
N ASP A 580 -9.51 -26.24 -3.62
CA ASP A 580 -8.53 -25.27 -3.12
C ASP A 580 -8.14 -24.26 -4.22
N ALA A 581 -8.02 -24.70 -5.47
CA ALA A 581 -7.86 -23.80 -6.63
C ALA A 581 -9.05 -22.84 -6.78
N LEU A 582 -10.29 -23.33 -6.65
CA LEU A 582 -11.50 -22.49 -6.72
C LEU A 582 -11.58 -21.49 -5.55
N LYS A 583 -11.24 -21.90 -4.33
CA LYS A 583 -11.14 -20.98 -3.17
C LYS A 583 -10.07 -19.91 -3.39
N ALA A 584 -8.94 -20.28 -4.00
CA ALA A 584 -7.88 -19.34 -4.36
C ALA A 584 -8.37 -18.34 -5.42
N GLN A 585 -9.08 -18.80 -6.46
CA GLN A 585 -9.70 -17.94 -7.47
C GLN A 585 -10.71 -16.96 -6.86
N ARG A 586 -11.55 -17.40 -5.92
CA ARG A 586 -12.49 -16.52 -5.20
C ARG A 586 -11.77 -15.43 -4.42
N THR A 587 -10.66 -15.79 -3.78
CA THR A 587 -9.83 -14.84 -3.00
C THR A 587 -9.19 -13.82 -3.94
N ALA A 588 -8.56 -14.29 -5.02
CA ALA A 588 -7.95 -13.43 -6.04
C ALA A 588 -8.96 -12.47 -6.68
N LEU A 589 -10.18 -12.93 -6.96
CA LEU A 589 -11.27 -12.08 -7.48
C LEU A 589 -11.67 -10.97 -6.49
N THR A 590 -11.69 -11.28 -5.19
CA THR A 590 -12.00 -10.29 -4.14
C THR A 590 -10.90 -9.23 -4.06
N GLU A 591 -9.63 -9.64 -4.16
CA GLU A 591 -8.48 -8.73 -4.19
C GLU A 591 -8.46 -7.86 -5.46
N GLU A 592 -8.76 -8.44 -6.62
CA GLU A 592 -8.90 -7.74 -7.91
C GLU A 592 -9.98 -6.65 -7.83
N PHE A 593 -11.14 -6.96 -7.27
CA PHE A 593 -12.23 -6.01 -7.04
C PHE A 593 -11.81 -4.85 -6.12
N ALA A 594 -11.17 -5.15 -4.99
CA ALA A 594 -10.70 -4.14 -4.03
C ALA A 594 -9.60 -3.24 -4.64
N LYS A 595 -8.68 -3.82 -5.42
CA LYS A 595 -7.65 -3.08 -6.15
C LYS A 595 -8.27 -2.15 -7.20
N THR A 596 -9.20 -2.65 -7.99
CA THR A 596 -9.93 -1.86 -9.01
C THR A 596 -10.65 -0.67 -8.39
N LYS A 597 -11.34 -0.87 -7.26
CA LYS A 597 -11.99 0.23 -6.51
C LYS A 597 -11.00 1.33 -6.13
N THR A 598 -9.83 0.93 -5.63
CA THR A 598 -8.77 1.87 -5.23
C THR A 598 -8.19 2.61 -6.44
N GLU A 599 -7.94 1.90 -7.54
CA GLU A 599 -7.42 2.47 -8.78
C GLU A 599 -8.39 3.47 -9.43
N LEU A 600 -9.70 3.16 -9.43
CA LEU A 600 -10.74 4.10 -9.86
C LEU A 600 -10.72 5.38 -9.03
N ILE A 601 -10.59 5.26 -7.70
CA ILE A 601 -10.46 6.43 -6.83
C ILE A 601 -9.22 7.25 -7.15
N HIS A 602 -8.14 6.67 -7.69
CA HIS A 602 -6.93 7.40 -8.07
C HIS A 602 -6.97 8.01 -9.48
N THR A 603 -7.72 7.40 -10.41
CA THR A 603 -7.67 7.74 -11.84
C THR A 603 -8.88 8.53 -12.34
N ALA A 604 -10.05 8.41 -11.69
CA ALA A 604 -11.27 9.08 -12.14
C ALA A 604 -11.10 10.60 -12.24
N GLY A 605 -11.55 11.22 -13.34
CA GLY A 605 -11.49 12.66 -13.55
C GLY A 605 -12.41 13.46 -12.62
N ILE A 606 -13.56 12.90 -12.25
CA ILE A 606 -14.52 13.48 -11.30
C ILE A 606 -14.71 12.51 -10.14
N VAL A 607 -14.50 13.00 -8.92
CA VAL A 607 -14.78 12.26 -7.69
C VAL A 607 -15.74 13.06 -6.83
N ALA A 608 -16.85 12.44 -6.44
CA ALA A 608 -17.86 13.03 -5.58
C ALA A 608 -17.95 12.27 -4.25
N CYS A 609 -17.79 12.96 -3.13
CA CYS A 609 -17.90 12.34 -1.80
C CYS A 609 -18.28 13.36 -0.72
N THR A 610 -18.71 12.91 0.46
CA THR A 610 -18.91 13.83 1.60
C THR A 610 -17.57 14.16 2.26
N LEU A 611 -17.49 15.27 3.01
CA LEU A 611 -16.32 15.66 3.78
C LEU A 611 -15.86 14.56 4.76
N SER A 612 -16.83 13.86 5.37
CA SER A 612 -16.55 12.71 6.24
C SER A 612 -15.98 11.52 5.48
N THR A 613 -16.46 11.26 4.27
CA THR A 613 -15.92 10.18 3.41
C THR A 613 -14.51 10.51 2.93
N LEU A 614 -14.25 11.77 2.57
CA LEU A 614 -12.92 12.27 2.20
C LEU A 614 -11.89 12.02 3.31
N ALA A 615 -12.26 12.30 4.57
CA ALA A 615 -11.38 12.12 5.72
C ALA A 615 -11.20 10.65 6.16
N SER A 616 -12.19 9.79 5.93
CA SER A 616 -12.17 8.40 6.41
C SER A 616 -11.64 7.39 5.39
N ASN A 617 -11.79 7.65 4.10
CA ASN A 617 -11.35 6.72 3.05
C ASN A 617 -9.85 6.89 2.74
N ALA A 618 -9.08 5.80 2.89
CA ALA A 618 -7.62 5.83 2.72
C ALA A 618 -7.15 6.26 1.32
N ALA A 619 -7.83 5.81 0.25
CA ALA A 619 -7.48 6.15 -1.13
C ALA A 619 -7.79 7.63 -1.45
N LEU A 620 -8.88 8.16 -0.89
CA LEU A 620 -9.19 9.59 -1.01
C LEU A 620 -8.20 10.45 -0.23
N ARG A 621 -7.80 10.04 0.98
CA ARG A 621 -6.82 10.78 1.79
C ARG A 621 -5.48 10.96 1.09
N SER A 622 -5.01 9.94 0.37
CA SER A 622 -3.73 9.98 -0.36
C SER A 622 -3.82 10.69 -1.72
N ARG A 623 -5.02 10.89 -2.26
CA ARG A 623 -5.23 11.59 -3.53
C ARG A 623 -5.29 13.10 -3.36
N ARG A 624 -4.71 13.81 -4.32
CA ARG A 624 -4.89 15.25 -4.55
C ARG A 624 -5.62 15.49 -5.87
N PHE A 625 -6.25 16.64 -5.99
CA PHE A 625 -7.06 17.03 -7.13
C PHE A 625 -6.61 18.39 -7.64
N ASP A 626 -6.74 18.64 -8.92
CA ASP A 626 -6.43 19.95 -9.50
C ASP A 626 -7.44 20.99 -9.00
N VAL A 627 -8.71 20.62 -8.97
CA VAL A 627 -9.81 21.46 -8.52
C VAL A 627 -10.54 20.76 -7.36
N VAL A 628 -10.71 21.47 -6.25
CA VAL A 628 -11.59 21.04 -5.15
C VAL A 628 -12.72 22.03 -5.01
N ILE A 629 -13.95 21.55 -5.06
CA ILE A 629 -15.16 22.34 -4.87
C ILE A 629 -15.86 21.83 -3.60
N VAL A 630 -16.01 22.72 -2.63
CA VAL A 630 -16.73 22.46 -1.38
C VAL A 630 -18.06 23.18 -1.44
N ASP A 631 -19.15 22.45 -1.67
CA ASP A 631 -20.51 23.01 -1.66
C ASP A 631 -21.11 22.97 -0.25
N GLU A 632 -22.06 23.88 0.03
CA GLU A 632 -22.65 24.11 1.35
C GLU A 632 -21.58 24.31 2.45
N ALA A 633 -20.45 24.94 2.12
CA ALA A 633 -19.29 25.05 3.01
C ALA A 633 -19.59 25.83 4.30
N ALA A 634 -20.58 26.73 4.27
CA ALA A 634 -21.06 27.48 5.44
C ALA A 634 -21.73 26.60 6.51
N SER A 635 -22.14 25.37 6.17
CA SER A 635 -22.72 24.41 7.11
C SER A 635 -21.70 23.42 7.70
N ALA A 636 -20.45 23.49 7.25
CA ALA A 636 -19.37 22.63 7.70
C ALA A 636 -18.43 23.38 8.65
N THR A 637 -17.84 22.66 9.62
CA THR A 637 -16.79 23.22 10.45
C THR A 637 -15.57 23.60 9.61
N ALA A 638 -14.91 24.71 9.96
CA ALA A 638 -13.74 25.20 9.22
C ALA A 638 -12.66 24.12 9.01
N ALA A 639 -12.40 23.27 10.02
CA ALA A 639 -11.42 22.19 9.93
C ALA A 639 -11.69 21.17 8.80
N ASN A 640 -12.96 20.82 8.55
CA ASN A 640 -13.34 19.92 7.45
C ASN A 640 -13.06 20.58 6.09
N VAL A 641 -13.44 21.85 5.95
CA VAL A 641 -13.24 22.61 4.71
C VAL A 641 -11.74 22.82 4.42
N ILE A 642 -10.96 23.16 5.45
CA ILE A 642 -9.50 23.31 5.37
C ILE A 642 -8.85 22.00 4.94
N TYR A 643 -9.27 20.87 5.52
CA TYR A 643 -8.78 19.56 5.12
C TYR A 643 -9.09 19.26 3.65
N ALA A 644 -10.34 19.48 3.21
CA ALA A 644 -10.72 19.32 1.81
C ALA A 644 -9.89 20.21 0.89
N GLY A 645 -9.73 21.48 1.25
CA GLY A 645 -8.91 22.43 0.51
C GLY A 645 -7.44 22.05 0.43
N SER A 646 -6.89 21.37 1.45
CA SER A 646 -5.52 20.83 1.40
C SER A 646 -5.31 19.80 0.30
N ARG A 647 -6.39 19.22 -0.25
CA ARG A 647 -6.34 18.28 -1.38
C ARG A 647 -6.24 18.99 -2.73
N ALA A 648 -6.43 20.31 -2.80
CA ALA A 648 -6.31 21.08 -4.03
C ALA A 648 -4.84 21.31 -4.41
N ASN A 649 -4.53 21.11 -5.69
CA ASN A 649 -3.24 21.45 -6.29
C ASN A 649 -3.26 22.83 -6.98
N ARG A 650 -4.41 23.21 -7.56
CA ARG A 650 -4.53 24.44 -8.36
C ARG A 650 -5.62 25.35 -7.84
N THR A 651 -6.83 24.84 -7.68
CA THR A 651 -8.02 25.67 -7.40
C THR A 651 -8.84 25.11 -6.26
N LEU A 652 -9.27 25.99 -5.35
CA LEU A 652 -10.20 25.69 -4.28
C LEU A 652 -11.40 26.64 -4.38
N ALA A 653 -12.58 26.09 -4.61
CA ALA A 653 -13.83 26.83 -4.59
C ALA A 653 -14.60 26.50 -3.31
N ILE A 654 -14.83 27.51 -2.48
CA ILE A 654 -15.66 27.43 -1.27
C ILE A 654 -17.02 28.05 -1.61
N VAL A 655 -18.03 27.20 -1.79
CA VAL A 655 -19.36 27.61 -2.24
C VAL A 655 -20.36 27.42 -1.09
N GLY A 656 -21.19 28.42 -0.83
CA GLY A 656 -22.17 28.33 0.24
C GLY A 656 -22.88 29.64 0.55
N ASP A 657 -23.62 29.64 1.65
CA ASP A 657 -24.35 30.79 2.16
C ASP A 657 -24.24 30.88 3.68
N PHE A 658 -23.39 31.79 4.16
CA PHE A 658 -23.13 32.00 5.58
C PHE A 658 -24.29 32.68 6.33
N LEU A 659 -25.30 33.18 5.60
CA LEU A 659 -26.54 33.72 6.17
C LEU A 659 -27.68 32.69 6.27
N GLN A 660 -27.42 31.44 5.90
CA GLN A 660 -28.29 30.29 6.20
C GLN A 660 -27.76 29.52 7.43
N ASN A 661 -28.13 28.25 7.58
CA ASN A 661 -27.77 27.43 8.73
C ASN A 661 -26.25 27.31 8.90
N ALA A 662 -25.77 27.69 10.09
CA ALA A 662 -24.39 27.49 10.53
C ALA A 662 -24.15 26.02 10.96
N PRO A 663 -22.88 25.60 11.14
CA PRO A 663 -22.55 24.28 11.64
C PRO A 663 -23.18 24.06 13.04
N ILE A 664 -23.75 22.88 13.28
CA ILE A 664 -24.34 22.54 14.57
C ILE A 664 -23.21 22.19 15.54
N ASN A 665 -22.86 23.12 16.42
CA ASN A 665 -21.90 22.88 17.51
C ASN A 665 -22.48 23.35 18.85
N GLU A 666 -22.58 22.43 19.80
CA GLU A 666 -22.74 22.77 21.22
C GLU A 666 -21.33 22.88 21.79
N ILE A 667 -20.91 24.09 22.15
CA ILE A 667 -19.62 24.34 22.80
C ILE A 667 -19.93 24.99 24.15
N ASP A 668 -19.37 24.44 25.22
CA ASP A 668 -19.41 25.07 26.54
C ASP A 668 -18.75 26.46 26.53
N ASP A 669 -19.21 27.37 27.40
CA ASP A 669 -18.62 28.71 27.49
C ASP A 669 -17.10 28.61 27.79
N PRO A 670 -16.24 29.19 26.93
CA PRO A 670 -14.79 29.05 27.06
C PRO A 670 -14.30 29.70 28.36
N ARG A 671 -13.55 28.96 29.16
CA ARG A 671 -13.04 29.41 30.48
C ARG A 671 -11.61 29.95 30.45
N THR A 672 -10.92 29.82 29.32
CA THR A 672 -9.54 30.29 29.13
C THR A 672 -9.43 31.09 27.81
N GLN A 673 -8.43 31.96 27.72
CA GLN A 673 -8.19 32.72 26.49
C GLN A 673 -7.88 31.79 25.30
N GLU A 674 -7.11 30.72 25.52
CA GLU A 674 -6.82 29.73 24.50
C GLU A 674 -8.08 28.99 24.00
N ALA A 675 -8.99 28.63 24.92
CA ALA A 675 -10.28 28.04 24.55
C ALA A 675 -11.16 29.03 23.77
N THR A 676 -11.06 30.32 24.09
CA THR A 676 -11.77 31.39 23.40
C THR A 676 -11.25 31.58 21.97
N ASP A 677 -9.93 31.58 21.78
CA ASP A 677 -9.31 31.67 20.46
C ASP A 677 -9.65 30.44 19.59
N LEU A 678 -9.71 29.24 20.19
CA LEU A 678 -10.12 28.01 19.51
C LEU A 678 -11.62 27.94 19.23
N ALA A 679 -12.45 28.62 20.02
CA ALA A 679 -13.91 28.58 19.85
C ALA A 679 -14.34 29.03 18.45
N VAL A 680 -13.65 30.00 17.84
CA VAL A 680 -13.93 30.46 16.46
C VAL A 680 -13.67 29.35 15.44
N TRP A 681 -12.63 28.53 15.63
CA TRP A 681 -12.29 27.41 14.73
C TRP A 681 -13.22 26.20 14.89
N ARG A 682 -13.86 26.10 16.05
CA ARG A 682 -14.77 25.01 16.40
C ARG A 682 -16.21 25.34 16.02
N ALA A 683 -16.70 26.51 16.41
CA ALA A 683 -18.08 26.97 16.19
C ALA A 683 -18.30 27.64 14.82
N GLY A 684 -17.31 28.40 14.35
CA GLY A 684 -17.43 29.20 13.13
C GLY A 684 -17.29 28.37 11.86
N ASP A 685 -17.90 28.87 10.79
CA ASP A 685 -17.69 28.37 9.45
C ASP A 685 -16.47 29.03 8.78
N VAL A 686 -16.11 28.54 7.60
CA VAL A 686 -14.92 29.00 6.86
C VAL A 686 -15.04 30.45 6.36
N PHE A 687 -16.26 30.96 6.11
CA PHE A 687 -16.49 32.35 5.71
C PHE A 687 -16.24 33.29 6.90
N GLU A 688 -16.80 32.96 8.06
CA GLU A 688 -16.58 33.72 9.30
C GLU A 688 -15.08 33.78 9.65
N LEU A 689 -14.36 32.65 9.49
CA LEU A 689 -12.92 32.57 9.71
C LEU A 689 -12.11 33.41 8.71
N ALA A 690 -12.62 33.63 7.49
CA ALA A 690 -12.04 34.54 6.49
C ALA A 690 -12.40 36.02 6.76
N GLY A 691 -13.29 36.27 7.71
CA GLY A 691 -13.82 37.59 8.03
C GLY A 691 -14.96 38.03 7.11
N ILE A 692 -15.65 37.09 6.47
CA ILE A 692 -16.86 37.29 5.68
C ILE A 692 -18.05 36.95 6.57
N THR A 693 -18.70 37.97 7.12
CA THR A 693 -19.78 37.83 8.13
C THR A 693 -21.09 38.49 7.72
N ASP A 694 -21.04 39.36 6.72
CA ASP A 694 -22.15 40.18 6.23
C ASP A 694 -21.91 40.55 4.75
N ARG A 695 -22.87 41.27 4.16
CA ARG A 695 -22.80 41.74 2.77
C ARG A 695 -21.56 42.59 2.50
N THR A 696 -21.34 43.59 3.35
CA THR A 696 -20.24 44.56 3.20
C THR A 696 -18.87 43.88 3.23
N SER A 697 -18.66 42.95 4.16
CA SER A 697 -17.42 42.19 4.27
C SER A 697 -17.24 41.20 3.11
N ALA A 698 -18.32 40.61 2.58
CA ALA A 698 -18.27 39.77 1.38
C ALA A 698 -17.84 40.58 0.14
N ASP A 699 -18.42 41.76 -0.08
CA ASP A 699 -18.10 42.62 -1.23
C ASP A 699 -16.67 43.17 -1.18
N ASN A 700 -16.19 43.49 0.02
CA ASN A 700 -14.84 43.99 0.23
C ASN A 700 -13.77 42.89 0.22
N HIS A 701 -14.17 41.61 0.22
CA HIS A 701 -13.22 40.50 0.25
C HIS A 701 -12.66 40.21 -1.16
N PRO A 702 -11.34 40.30 -1.40
CA PRO A 702 -10.75 40.24 -2.74
C PRO A 702 -10.88 38.89 -3.44
N ARG A 703 -11.29 37.85 -2.71
CA ARG A 703 -11.46 36.48 -3.20
C ARG A 703 -12.91 35.99 -3.09
N CYS A 704 -13.87 36.86 -2.82
CA CYS A 704 -15.28 36.49 -2.70
C CYS A 704 -16.08 36.99 -3.91
N VAL A 705 -16.91 36.12 -4.47
CA VAL A 705 -17.91 36.46 -5.49
C VAL A 705 -19.29 36.27 -4.89
N ALA A 706 -20.11 37.31 -4.92
CA ALA A 706 -21.51 37.22 -4.50
C ALA A 706 -22.43 37.06 -5.73
N LEU A 707 -23.36 36.11 -5.67
CA LEU A 707 -24.41 35.96 -6.67
C LEU A 707 -25.66 36.73 -6.22
N SER A 708 -26.20 37.61 -7.07
CA SER A 708 -27.35 38.45 -6.74
C SER A 708 -28.69 37.94 -7.31
N VAL A 709 -28.69 37.36 -8.51
CA VAL A 709 -29.95 37.01 -9.20
C VAL A 709 -30.45 35.62 -8.79
N GLN A 710 -31.65 35.55 -8.21
CA GLN A 710 -32.35 34.30 -7.82
C GLN A 710 -33.44 33.91 -8.83
N TYR A 711 -33.60 32.59 -9.03
CA TYR A 711 -34.54 31.99 -9.98
C TYR A 711 -35.51 30.97 -9.34
N ARG A 712 -35.55 30.89 -8.00
CA ARG A 712 -36.25 29.80 -7.29
C ARG A 712 -37.67 30.18 -6.88
N TYR A 713 -37.83 31.35 -6.26
CA TYR A 713 -39.07 31.74 -5.58
C TYR A 713 -39.57 33.10 -6.05
N PRO A 714 -40.88 33.37 -5.95
CA PRO A 714 -41.48 34.63 -6.38
C PRO A 714 -40.85 35.87 -5.73
N PRO A 715 -40.88 37.05 -6.39
CA PRO A 715 -40.23 38.27 -5.91
C PRO A 715 -40.57 38.66 -4.46
N ILE A 716 -41.84 38.50 -4.05
CA ILE A 716 -42.28 38.79 -2.67
C ILE A 716 -41.45 38.06 -1.59
N ILE A 717 -40.98 36.83 -1.86
CA ILE A 717 -40.12 36.10 -0.92
C ILE A 717 -38.73 36.73 -0.88
N ALA A 718 -38.19 37.14 -2.04
CA ALA A 718 -36.90 37.82 -2.15
C ALA A 718 -36.91 39.16 -1.39
N ASP A 719 -37.98 39.94 -1.55
CA ASP A 719 -38.16 41.25 -0.92
C ASP A 719 -38.11 41.14 0.61
N VAL A 720 -38.84 40.18 1.18
CA VAL A 720 -38.85 39.93 2.62
C VAL A 720 -37.48 39.52 3.14
N VAL A 721 -36.80 38.57 2.48
CA VAL A 721 -35.49 38.12 2.97
C VAL A 721 -34.39 39.16 2.76
N ASN A 722 -34.53 40.04 1.77
CA ASN A 722 -33.63 41.18 1.60
C ASN A 722 -33.71 42.15 2.77
N GLU A 723 -34.90 42.36 3.35
CA GLU A 723 -35.12 43.33 4.44
C GLU A 723 -34.36 42.99 5.72
N PHE A 724 -34.19 41.70 6.04
CA PHE A 724 -33.55 41.29 7.31
C PHE A 724 -32.32 40.38 7.17
N CYS A 725 -32.05 39.81 5.99
CA CYS A 725 -30.90 38.94 5.76
C CYS A 725 -29.90 39.49 4.75
N TYR A 726 -30.32 39.75 3.52
CA TYR A 726 -29.38 39.93 2.40
C TYR A 726 -29.08 41.39 2.07
N ASP A 727 -29.66 42.36 2.78
CA ASP A 727 -29.38 43.79 2.62
C ASP A 727 -29.56 44.26 1.16
N GLY A 728 -30.67 43.84 0.54
CA GLY A 728 -31.02 44.21 -0.83
C GLY A 728 -30.23 43.50 -1.95
N LEU A 729 -29.36 42.54 -1.62
CA LEU A 729 -28.55 41.81 -2.63
C LEU A 729 -29.39 41.03 -3.64
N LEU A 730 -30.52 40.44 -3.23
CA LEU A 730 -31.25 39.51 -4.09
C LEU A 730 -32.10 40.24 -5.12
N GLU A 731 -31.85 39.94 -6.39
CA GLU A 731 -32.68 40.33 -7.54
C GLU A 731 -33.44 39.11 -8.06
N SER A 732 -34.66 39.30 -8.56
CA SER A 732 -35.43 38.21 -9.15
C SER A 732 -35.19 38.12 -10.66
N GLY A 733 -34.70 36.97 -11.13
CA GLY A 733 -34.52 36.69 -12.56
C GLY A 733 -35.87 36.49 -13.28
N ALA A 734 -35.82 36.12 -14.57
CA ALA A 734 -37.03 35.80 -15.33
C ALA A 734 -37.76 34.60 -14.70
N GLN A 735 -38.89 34.85 -14.05
CA GLN A 735 -39.72 33.83 -13.41
C GLN A 735 -41.06 33.64 -14.15
N ARG A 736 -41.80 32.58 -13.79
CA ARG A 736 -43.19 32.42 -14.23
C ARG A 736 -44.00 33.66 -13.84
N ASP A 737 -44.86 34.11 -14.74
CA ASP A 737 -45.87 35.10 -14.42
C ASP A 737 -46.81 34.52 -13.37
N ILE A 738 -46.77 35.08 -12.16
CA ILE A 738 -47.59 34.69 -11.01
C ILE A 738 -48.95 35.40 -11.01
N GLY A 739 -49.25 36.24 -12.01
CA GLY A 739 -50.54 36.91 -12.17
C GLY A 739 -50.96 37.68 -10.91
N ASN A 740 -52.16 37.40 -10.39
CA ASN A 740 -52.66 37.92 -9.11
C ASN A 740 -52.69 36.83 -8.01
N ASP A 741 -51.91 35.77 -8.17
CA ASP A 741 -51.95 34.62 -7.26
C ASP A 741 -51.36 34.99 -5.90
N THR A 742 -51.93 34.41 -4.85
CA THR A 742 -51.43 34.59 -3.48
C THR A 742 -50.25 33.65 -3.26
N VAL A 743 -49.09 34.24 -2.99
CA VAL A 743 -47.83 33.51 -2.75
C VAL A 743 -47.63 33.26 -1.27
N VAL A 744 -47.90 34.28 -0.43
CA VAL A 744 -47.72 34.19 1.02
C VAL A 744 -49.09 34.25 1.69
N THR A 745 -49.47 33.17 2.36
CA THR A 745 -50.69 33.11 3.17
C THR A 745 -50.30 33.00 4.64
N PHE A 746 -50.64 34.01 5.44
CA PHE A 746 -50.48 33.95 6.90
C PHE A 746 -51.76 33.41 7.53
N ILE A 747 -51.68 32.25 8.17
CA ILE A 747 -52.79 31.66 8.91
C ILE A 747 -52.75 32.18 10.35
N ASP A 748 -53.65 33.10 10.66
CA ASP A 748 -53.71 33.75 11.97
C ASP A 748 -54.31 32.82 13.03
N THR A 749 -53.45 32.38 13.95
CA THR A 749 -53.81 31.49 15.06
C THR A 749 -54.30 32.24 16.31
N SER A 750 -54.33 33.58 16.28
CA SER A 750 -54.68 34.43 17.43
C SER A 750 -56.12 34.26 17.95
N HIS A 751 -56.97 33.53 17.20
CA HIS A 751 -58.36 33.26 17.58
C HIS A 751 -58.63 31.79 17.94
N ILE A 752 -57.62 30.91 17.86
CA ILE A 752 -57.80 29.47 18.10
C ILE A 752 -57.76 29.15 19.61
N ALA A 753 -58.71 28.34 20.06
CA ALA A 753 -58.70 27.74 21.41
C ALA A 753 -57.58 26.67 21.53
N ASN A 754 -56.90 26.60 22.68
CA ASN A 754 -55.75 25.69 22.92
C ASN A 754 -54.51 25.96 22.04
N ARG A 755 -54.24 27.23 21.69
CA ARG A 755 -53.03 27.63 20.96
C ARG A 755 -51.74 27.59 21.79
N SER A 756 -51.85 27.39 23.11
CA SER A 756 -50.71 27.39 24.03
C SER A 756 -49.71 26.27 23.72
N LEU A 757 -48.44 26.64 23.68
CA LEU A 757 -47.35 25.69 23.44
C LEU A 757 -47.18 24.75 24.64
N THR A 758 -47.15 23.44 24.36
CA THR A 758 -46.91 22.39 25.36
C THR A 758 -45.44 22.01 25.38
N ARG A 759 -44.86 21.88 26.58
CA ARG A 759 -43.45 21.51 26.75
C ARG A 759 -43.28 19.98 26.76
N ILE A 760 -42.45 19.45 25.85
CA ILE A 760 -42.12 18.03 25.74
C ILE A 760 -40.60 17.89 25.80
N GLY A 761 -40.08 17.27 26.86
CA GLY A 761 -38.65 16.97 26.99
C GLY A 761 -37.74 18.19 26.85
N GLY A 762 -38.17 19.35 27.35
CA GLY A 762 -37.43 20.62 27.25
C GLY A 762 -37.70 21.45 25.99
N SER A 763 -38.40 20.92 24.99
CA SER A 763 -38.77 21.59 23.73
C SER A 763 -40.29 21.85 23.64
N TRP A 764 -40.78 22.46 22.56
CA TRP A 764 -42.19 22.86 22.40
C TRP A 764 -42.93 22.10 21.28
N SER A 765 -44.25 21.98 21.44
CA SER A 765 -45.20 21.46 20.44
C SER A 765 -46.56 22.14 20.59
N CYS A 766 -47.34 22.26 19.52
CA CYS A 766 -48.70 22.78 19.52
C CYS A 766 -49.60 21.89 18.65
N GLU A 767 -50.60 21.26 19.28
CA GLU A 767 -51.50 20.34 18.58
C GLU A 767 -52.43 21.07 17.60
N ALA A 768 -52.87 22.29 17.94
CA ALA A 768 -53.75 23.08 17.09
C ALA A 768 -53.09 23.40 15.73
N THR A 769 -51.88 23.96 15.75
CA THR A 769 -51.13 24.27 14.51
C THR A 769 -50.71 22.99 13.77
N ALA A 770 -50.44 21.90 14.48
CA ALA A 770 -50.12 20.63 13.84
C ALA A 770 -51.32 20.04 13.05
N ARG A 771 -52.54 20.21 13.56
CA ARG A 771 -53.77 19.80 12.85
C ARG A 771 -54.03 20.68 11.62
N ILE A 772 -53.78 21.98 11.71
CA ILE A 772 -53.87 22.91 10.57
C ILE A 772 -52.84 22.54 9.50
N ALA A 773 -51.58 22.32 9.88
CA ALA A 773 -50.53 21.93 8.96
C ALA A 773 -50.88 20.64 8.19
N LYS A 774 -51.45 19.64 8.88
CA LYS A 774 -51.95 18.42 8.26
C LYS A 774 -53.08 18.69 7.26
N GLU A 775 -54.03 19.57 7.61
CA GLU A 775 -55.14 19.91 6.73
C GLU A 775 -54.67 20.66 5.48
N LEU A 776 -53.77 21.63 5.63
CA LEU A 776 -53.11 22.30 4.51
C LEU A 776 -52.37 21.29 3.63
N ALA A 777 -51.58 20.39 4.21
CA ALA A 777 -50.86 19.37 3.45
C ALA A 777 -51.79 18.43 2.66
N SER A 778 -53.02 18.19 3.14
CA SER A 778 -54.00 17.38 2.39
C SER A 778 -54.51 18.05 1.11
N ARG A 779 -54.40 19.38 1.02
CA ARG A 779 -54.83 20.19 -0.14
C ARG A 779 -53.65 20.55 -1.05
N HIS A 780 -52.42 20.43 -0.56
CA HIS A 780 -51.20 20.81 -1.26
C HIS A 780 -50.24 19.62 -1.34
N ALA A 781 -50.41 18.79 -2.37
CA ALA A 781 -49.54 17.64 -2.62
C ALA A 781 -48.09 18.09 -2.84
N GLY A 782 -47.14 17.36 -2.24
CA GLY A 782 -45.71 17.72 -2.31
C GLY A 782 -45.30 18.90 -1.43
N ALA A 783 -46.13 19.30 -0.46
CA ALA A 783 -45.75 20.32 0.51
C ALA A 783 -44.64 19.85 1.46
N GLY A 784 -43.83 20.79 1.96
CA GLY A 784 -42.85 20.57 3.03
C GLY A 784 -43.24 21.31 4.31
N PHE A 785 -43.17 20.66 5.47
CA PHE A 785 -43.48 21.27 6.76
C PHE A 785 -42.22 21.64 7.56
N ILE A 786 -42.04 22.93 7.83
CA ILE A 786 -40.88 23.48 8.54
C ILE A 786 -41.34 24.05 9.89
N THR A 787 -40.59 23.77 10.95
CA THR A 787 -40.87 24.31 12.29
C THR A 787 -39.58 24.41 13.11
N PRO A 788 -39.45 25.35 14.06
CA PRO A 788 -38.24 25.44 14.90
C PRO A 788 -38.04 24.25 15.85
N TYR A 789 -39.07 23.45 16.13
CA TYR A 789 -39.02 22.44 17.20
C TYR A 789 -39.24 21.01 16.69
N ALA A 790 -38.27 20.12 16.94
CA ALA A 790 -38.35 18.72 16.53
C ALA A 790 -39.57 17.94 17.07
N PRO A 791 -40.07 18.15 18.31
CA PRO A 791 -41.32 17.54 18.74
C PRO A 791 -42.52 17.93 17.88
N GLN A 792 -42.59 19.17 17.40
CA GLN A 792 -43.66 19.63 16.52
C GLN A 792 -43.58 18.96 15.15
N ALA A 793 -42.38 18.90 14.55
CA ALA A 793 -42.18 18.19 13.29
C ALA A 793 -42.62 16.72 13.39
N ARG A 794 -42.25 16.02 14.46
CA ARG A 794 -42.67 14.63 14.71
C ARG A 794 -44.18 14.48 14.91
N LEU A 795 -44.82 15.46 15.55
CA LEU A 795 -46.27 15.46 15.73
C LEU A 795 -46.97 15.58 14.37
N VAL A 796 -46.57 16.56 13.55
CA VAL A 796 -47.13 16.78 12.21
C VAL A 796 -46.90 15.57 11.30
N GLU A 797 -45.69 15.01 11.31
CA GLU A 797 -45.37 13.82 10.51
C GLU A 797 -46.26 12.62 10.88
N ARG A 798 -46.48 12.38 12.18
CA ARG A 798 -47.38 11.31 12.64
C ARG A 798 -48.83 11.56 12.20
N LEU A 799 -49.32 12.80 12.35
CA LEU A 799 -50.67 13.19 11.96
C LEU A 799 -50.90 13.09 10.45
N ALA A 800 -49.90 13.42 9.63
CA ALA A 800 -49.93 13.26 8.19
C ALA A 800 -49.96 11.78 7.78
N ARG A 801 -49.07 10.96 8.36
CA ARG A 801 -49.02 9.51 8.09
C ARG A 801 -50.32 8.79 8.46
N GLN A 802 -51.00 9.19 9.54
CA GLN A 802 -52.31 8.65 9.91
C GLN A 802 -53.39 8.88 8.84
N ARG A 803 -53.23 9.89 7.98
CA ARG A 803 -54.11 10.16 6.82
C ARG A 803 -53.54 9.66 5.50
N GLY A 804 -52.43 8.92 5.51
CA GLY A 804 -51.75 8.46 4.29
C GLY A 804 -51.13 9.60 3.47
N LEU A 805 -50.86 10.75 4.10
CA LEU A 805 -50.23 11.89 3.42
C LEU A 805 -48.71 11.80 3.50
N GLU A 806 -48.04 12.01 2.38
CA GLU A 806 -46.59 12.23 2.34
C GLU A 806 -46.28 13.70 2.62
N LEU A 807 -45.93 13.99 3.87
CA LEU A 807 -45.53 15.34 4.31
C LEU A 807 -44.16 15.27 4.99
N PRO A 808 -43.06 15.58 4.27
CA PRO A 808 -41.77 15.76 4.88
C PRO A 808 -41.84 16.86 5.94
N ALA A 809 -41.59 16.50 7.20
CA ALA A 809 -41.61 17.41 8.34
C ALA A 809 -40.26 17.44 9.05
N GLY A 810 -39.82 18.62 9.50
CA GLY A 810 -38.51 18.79 10.11
C GLY A 810 -38.23 20.19 10.65
N THR A 811 -37.05 20.32 11.25
CA THR A 811 -36.44 21.63 11.52
C THR A 811 -35.70 22.14 10.29
N ALA A 812 -35.37 23.43 10.24
CA ALA A 812 -34.67 24.05 9.11
C ALA A 812 -33.40 23.30 8.67
N HIS A 813 -32.67 22.67 9.60
CA HIS A 813 -31.48 21.86 9.29
C HIS A 813 -31.79 20.62 8.44
N LYS A 814 -32.95 19.99 8.60
CA LYS A 814 -33.35 18.78 7.83
C LYS A 814 -33.65 19.11 6.37
N PHE A 815 -34.06 20.34 6.09
CA PHE A 815 -34.50 20.80 4.76
C PHE A 815 -33.41 21.51 3.97
N GLN A 816 -32.18 21.54 4.46
CA GLN A 816 -31.08 22.15 3.73
C GLN A 816 -30.83 21.40 2.41
N GLY A 817 -30.68 22.15 1.32
CA GLY A 817 -30.57 21.60 -0.04
C GLY A 817 -31.86 21.06 -0.65
N GLN A 818 -32.99 21.07 0.07
CA GLN A 818 -34.31 20.69 -0.46
C GLN A 818 -35.15 21.92 -0.80
N GLU A 819 -36.17 21.73 -1.64
CA GLU A 819 -37.07 22.77 -2.12
C GLU A 819 -38.46 22.17 -2.33
N TYR A 820 -39.52 22.94 -2.11
CA TYR A 820 -40.90 22.46 -2.18
C TYR A 820 -41.75 23.43 -3.00
N PRO A 821 -42.69 22.93 -3.84
CA PRO A 821 -43.72 23.77 -4.46
C PRO A 821 -44.44 24.61 -3.41
N THR A 822 -44.91 23.95 -2.34
CA THR A 822 -45.56 24.58 -1.20
C THR A 822 -44.78 24.35 0.09
N VAL A 823 -44.55 25.42 0.86
CA VAL A 823 -43.99 25.32 2.22
C VAL A 823 -45.08 25.63 3.24
N ILE A 824 -45.17 24.83 4.29
CA ILE A 824 -45.97 25.13 5.48
C ILE A 824 -44.99 25.38 6.61
N PHE A 825 -44.88 26.63 7.03
CA PHE A 825 -43.95 27.07 8.06
C PHE A 825 -44.70 27.45 9.33
N ASP A 826 -44.47 26.70 10.40
CA ASP A 826 -45.03 27.00 11.73
C ASP A 826 -44.03 27.81 12.54
N LEU A 827 -44.32 29.09 12.79
CA LEU A 827 -43.50 29.98 13.62
C LEU A 827 -43.42 29.49 15.06
N MET A 828 -44.39 28.68 15.50
CA MET A 828 -44.53 28.23 16.88
C MET A 828 -44.52 29.41 17.85
N GLN A 829 -45.29 30.44 17.49
CA GLN A 829 -45.37 31.72 18.16
C GLN A 829 -46.79 31.88 18.74
N ASP A 830 -46.87 31.97 20.07
CA ASP A 830 -48.09 32.32 20.81
C ASP A 830 -48.07 33.80 21.22
N ASP A 831 -48.77 34.18 22.29
CA ASP A 831 -48.82 35.56 22.79
C ASP A 831 -47.53 35.98 23.55
N LYS A 832 -46.52 35.11 23.63
CA LYS A 832 -45.25 35.36 24.33
C LYS A 832 -44.06 35.24 23.38
N PRO A 833 -43.04 36.10 23.48
CA PRO A 833 -41.89 36.05 22.57
C PRO A 833 -41.21 34.66 22.60
N ARG A 834 -41.23 33.96 21.45
CA ARG A 834 -40.55 32.68 21.26
C ARG A 834 -39.25 32.90 20.49
N TRP A 835 -38.47 31.83 20.32
CA TRP A 835 -37.13 31.93 19.78
C TRP A 835 -37.09 32.53 18.36
N VAL A 836 -38.00 32.09 17.47
CA VAL A 836 -38.05 32.59 16.08
C VAL A 836 -38.44 34.07 16.01
N ALA A 837 -39.26 34.56 16.95
CA ALA A 837 -39.61 35.96 17.03
C ALA A 837 -38.43 36.89 17.34
N ALA A 838 -37.29 36.36 17.81
CA ALA A 838 -36.06 37.12 18.00
C ALA A 838 -35.17 37.14 16.74
N ALA A 839 -35.73 36.96 15.54
CA ALA A 839 -34.99 36.91 14.29
C ALA A 839 -34.31 38.26 13.96
N ASP A 840 -33.03 38.36 14.31
CA ASP A 840 -32.17 39.53 14.10
C ASP A 840 -30.72 39.08 13.87
N LEU A 841 -30.16 39.40 12.70
CA LEU A 841 -28.75 39.09 12.37
C LEU A 841 -27.75 39.89 13.21
N THR A 842 -28.13 41.07 13.69
CA THR A 842 -27.30 41.97 14.51
C THR A 842 -27.37 41.66 16.01
N GLY A 843 -28.34 40.82 16.40
CA GLY A 843 -28.48 40.35 17.77
C GLY A 843 -27.43 39.29 18.15
N GLY A 844 -27.47 38.83 19.42
CA GLY A 844 -26.59 37.76 19.88
C GLY A 844 -26.82 36.42 19.16
N LYS A 845 -25.96 35.43 19.41
CA LYS A 845 -25.99 34.09 18.74
C LYS A 845 -27.38 33.49 18.59
N ARG A 846 -28.22 33.60 19.63
CA ARG A 846 -29.59 33.06 19.62
C ARG A 846 -30.50 33.77 18.62
N ALA A 847 -30.39 35.09 18.49
CA ALA A 847 -31.16 35.91 17.56
C ALA A 847 -30.68 35.72 16.11
N ASN A 848 -29.36 35.65 15.91
CA ASN A 848 -28.76 35.37 14.61
C ASN A 848 -29.20 34.01 14.06
N SER A 849 -29.17 32.96 14.89
CA SER A 849 -29.68 31.63 14.51
C SER A 849 -31.19 31.62 14.22
N ALA A 850 -31.98 32.48 14.87
CA ALA A 850 -33.41 32.61 14.57
C ALA A 850 -33.64 33.25 13.19
N ALA A 851 -32.88 34.30 12.84
CA ALA A 851 -32.91 34.92 11.52
C ALA A 851 -32.50 33.93 10.42
N LYS A 852 -31.41 33.17 10.63
CA LYS A 852 -30.96 32.11 9.72
C LYS A 852 -32.04 31.04 9.48
N LEU A 853 -32.71 30.60 10.55
CA LEU A 853 -33.83 29.64 10.45
C LEU A 853 -34.99 30.21 9.64
N LEU A 854 -35.36 31.47 9.89
CA LEU A 854 -36.44 32.15 9.18
C LEU A 854 -36.14 32.29 7.69
N ASN A 855 -34.93 32.75 7.35
CA ASN A 855 -34.40 32.82 6.00
C ASN A 855 -34.49 31.45 5.30
N VAL A 856 -34.02 30.38 5.96
CA VAL A 856 -34.12 29.03 5.42
C VAL A 856 -35.57 28.66 5.16
N ALA A 857 -36.48 28.86 6.11
CA ALA A 857 -37.88 28.47 5.95
C ALA A 857 -38.56 29.17 4.75
N LEU A 858 -38.39 30.49 4.62
CA LEU A 858 -38.95 31.28 3.53
C LEU A 858 -38.42 30.83 2.16
N THR A 859 -37.11 30.59 2.06
CA THR A 859 -36.41 30.33 0.79
C THR A 859 -36.44 28.87 0.31
N ARG A 860 -37.13 27.97 1.02
CA ARG A 860 -37.46 26.61 0.51
C ARG A 860 -38.65 26.59 -0.43
N THR A 861 -39.40 27.67 -0.50
CA THR A 861 -40.59 27.82 -1.33
C THR A 861 -40.23 27.92 -2.80
N LYS A 862 -41.05 27.35 -3.69
CA LYS A 862 -41.00 27.61 -5.14
C LYS A 862 -42.21 28.37 -5.64
N GLU A 863 -43.39 28.10 -5.07
CA GLU A 863 -44.65 28.65 -5.55
C GLU A 863 -45.42 29.36 -4.43
N GLN A 864 -45.70 28.68 -3.32
CA GLN A 864 -46.55 29.21 -2.25
C GLN A 864 -46.04 28.85 -0.85
N ILE A 865 -46.19 29.75 0.12
CA ILE A 865 -45.90 29.48 1.53
C ILE A 865 -47.08 29.83 2.44
N PHE A 866 -47.37 28.92 3.37
CA PHE A 866 -48.28 29.13 4.48
C PHE A 866 -47.47 29.38 5.75
N ILE A 867 -47.67 30.53 6.40
CA ILE A 867 -47.02 30.86 7.67
C ILE A 867 -48.06 30.75 8.78
N LEU A 868 -47.83 29.86 9.76
CA LEU A 868 -48.70 29.69 10.93
C LEU A 868 -48.12 30.45 12.12
N GLY A 869 -48.92 31.29 12.78
CA GLY A 869 -48.50 31.99 13.99
C GLY A 869 -49.57 32.95 14.52
N ASP A 870 -49.29 33.61 15.65
CA ASP A 870 -50.14 34.68 16.17
C ASP A 870 -49.85 35.99 15.41
N TRP A 871 -50.79 36.44 14.57
CA TRP A 871 -50.59 37.62 13.72
C TRP A 871 -50.48 38.91 14.54
N ASN A 872 -51.23 39.03 15.63
CA ASN A 872 -51.16 40.22 16.49
C ASN A 872 -49.77 40.34 17.13
N PHE A 873 -49.19 39.22 17.54
CA PHE A 873 -47.83 39.20 18.05
C PHE A 873 -46.82 39.66 16.98
N VAL A 874 -46.88 39.07 15.77
CA VAL A 874 -45.95 39.39 14.66
C VAL A 874 -45.97 40.88 14.33
N ARG A 875 -47.16 41.51 14.25
CA ARG A 875 -47.32 42.96 14.00
C ARG A 875 -46.76 43.84 15.11
N SER A 876 -46.77 43.37 16.34
CA SER A 876 -46.27 44.12 17.50
C SER A 876 -44.78 43.92 17.77
N CYS A 877 -44.13 43.00 17.06
CA CYS A 877 -42.75 42.61 17.34
C CYS A 877 -41.75 43.44 16.52
N ASP A 878 -40.82 44.10 17.21
CA ASP A 878 -39.80 44.96 16.59
C ASP A 878 -38.59 44.20 16.03
N ALA A 879 -38.53 42.87 16.12
CA ALA A 879 -37.42 42.13 15.53
C ALA A 879 -37.42 42.28 14.00
N PRO A 880 -36.27 42.51 13.33
CA PRO A 880 -36.20 42.72 11.89
C PRO A 880 -36.95 41.67 11.06
N GLY A 881 -36.79 40.38 11.39
CA GLY A 881 -37.49 39.30 10.67
C GLY A 881 -39.02 39.31 10.85
N MET A 882 -39.52 39.74 12.01
CA MET A 882 -40.97 39.85 12.24
C MET A 882 -41.55 41.10 11.56
N ARG A 883 -40.82 42.22 11.60
CA ARG A 883 -41.19 43.45 10.88
C ARG A 883 -41.28 43.21 9.38
N ALA A 884 -40.33 42.47 8.80
CA ALA A 884 -40.35 42.13 7.38
C ALA A 884 -41.57 41.30 6.99
N ILE A 885 -41.99 40.35 7.84
CA ILE A 885 -43.22 39.58 7.62
C ILE A 885 -44.46 40.48 7.79
N ALA A 886 -44.48 41.37 8.79
CA ALA A 886 -45.60 42.28 9.00
C ALA A 886 -45.76 43.28 7.84
N ALA A 887 -44.65 43.74 7.25
CA ALA A 887 -44.64 44.65 6.10
C ALA A 887 -45.33 44.06 4.86
N LEU A 888 -45.43 42.73 4.77
CA LEU A 888 -46.16 42.05 3.69
C LEU A 888 -47.67 42.33 3.70
N GLU A 889 -48.26 42.83 4.79
CA GLU A 889 -49.72 43.09 4.90
C GLU A 889 -50.25 43.97 3.74
N HIS A 890 -49.38 44.78 3.16
CA HIS A 890 -49.70 45.70 2.06
C HIS A 890 -49.29 45.18 0.68
N HIS A 891 -48.70 43.98 0.58
CA HIS A 891 -48.22 43.43 -0.67
C HIS A 891 -49.34 42.71 -1.45
N ALA A 892 -49.42 42.90 -2.77
CA ALA A 892 -50.51 42.37 -3.61
C ALA A 892 -50.65 40.83 -3.59
N HIS A 893 -49.53 40.14 -3.34
CA HIS A 893 -49.45 38.67 -3.30
C HIS A 893 -49.49 38.07 -1.89
N PHE A 894 -49.84 38.87 -0.88
CA PHE A 894 -50.00 38.44 0.50
C PHE A 894 -51.48 38.37 0.90
N ARG A 895 -51.84 37.36 1.69
CA ARG A 895 -53.14 37.30 2.38
C ARG A 895 -52.98 36.85 3.82
N SER A 896 -53.78 37.42 4.71
CA SER A 896 -53.99 36.89 6.06
C SER A 896 -55.36 36.22 6.12
N GLU A 897 -55.40 34.98 6.59
CA GLU A 897 -56.61 34.18 6.69
C GLU A 897 -56.78 33.64 8.11
N ARG A 898 -58.03 33.41 8.49
CA ARG A 898 -58.34 32.64 9.70
C ARG A 898 -58.39 31.14 9.36
N PRO A 899 -58.04 30.25 10.30
CA PRO A 899 -57.78 28.82 10.04
C PRO A 899 -58.99 28.01 9.59
#